data_AF-A0A0T9KP29-F1
#
_entry.id   AF-A0A0T9KP29-F1
#
_cell.length_a   1.000
_cell.length_b   1.000
_cell.length_c   1.000
_cell.angle_alpha   90.00
_cell.angle_beta   90.00
_cell.angle_gamma   90.00
#
_symmetry.space_group_name_H-M   'P 1'
#
loop_
_entity.id
_entity.type
_entity.pdbx_description
1 polymer ?
#
loop_
_entity_poly.entity_id
_entity_poly.type
_entity_poly.pdbx_seq_one_letter_code
_entity_poly.pdbx_strand_id
1 'polypeptide(L)'
;MKSLNNRQLNSQLKQVTQGIDQTIDWINNTRQHAIRLDIEADQLVVKLRRHRNKAHHLSEVALTPMSIGFFGQSTAGKQHLISALIAGESGQLETTLAGKTLNFWQQIKPEYQSSGLVTRFSHSTVHDPVNDQSINSHENYPVHLSLLNEMDIAKIVASAFLRDKQHEMRMYSLDEQHISDHLHQLMMRRQPLIIAGITTDEVISLWDYLIRHDALRQKALDKHFWPVAIELAPYLSIDDRAILFSLLWAESPPLTDAYRHFSYTLQHLEGASQLLAPLSVLVDDTLLPANGIMNVAALNYLNTPADTDIHVLPLKDKIAKDPVTVSLSELTLLSVELQIPLCSAATDHLLHSGKVFESVDLLAFPDYSDVFDVPTDVEHTLYPLAASLSLAKNTYLLERYTDKQQINLLLACTTASNRSEVKVVGKVLDYWVKQSQGENKHVRSRRNPGLIWALTPFDQRIASASAKNHDEAVQRYVGNPGDSWGTMLALDTRGIERMVTYLAQEIRRDIKAERITEQLHELQRELTENLLAGWSQSATSESQQKQRIAETLLKALQTRTGLHGELLERLLPSRDELRALYLQQHNCAVELITPAASNHEPFSIGIDLDLFSDPSLSPELPTSATMQSSGDYETEYAKNVQRYWINHLRKLPDNAPLIELLGIAKPTMELLVAELITTSIRLDITGQLVKILADNEQVGLHRDTKADRQVSRALTVLGDFVAWLGFLQINEALRPDSRINRGYKIFAQSPTSASPLGASQRLTKLALTPTNNTAFYIYDWLVGLGEMIIHNEGYSASSEINDLHREQLAAILILVKQNQH
;
A
#
# COMPACT_ATOMS: atom_id res chain seq x y z
N MET A 1 -27.81 8.13 5.49
CA MET A 1 -27.34 8.06 6.90
C MET A 1 -27.06 9.48 7.34
N LYS A 2 -27.40 9.86 8.58
CA LYS A 2 -27.03 11.19 9.10
C LYS A 2 -25.49 11.22 9.25
N SER A 3 -24.85 12.29 8.77
CA SER A 3 -23.41 12.49 8.98
C SER A 3 -23.12 12.59 10.48
N LEU A 4 -22.09 11.88 10.95
CA LEU A 4 -21.61 11.97 12.32
C LEU A 4 -20.83 13.27 12.50
N ASN A 5 -20.88 13.87 13.69
CA ASN A 5 -20.02 15.03 13.98
C ASN A 5 -18.56 14.58 14.13
N ASN A 6 -17.60 15.44 13.80
CA ASN A 6 -16.15 15.23 13.85
C ASN A 6 -15.64 14.58 15.15
N ARG A 7 -16.16 14.98 16.32
CA ARG A 7 -15.78 14.37 17.61
C ARG A 7 -16.28 12.92 17.74
N GLN A 8 -17.49 12.63 17.25
CA GLN A 8 -18.04 11.28 17.23
C GLN A 8 -17.24 10.40 16.26
N LEU A 9 -16.87 10.92 15.09
CA LEU A 9 -15.99 10.24 14.14
C LEU A 9 -14.63 9.91 14.76
N ASN A 10 -13.96 10.88 15.41
CA ASN A 10 -12.70 10.63 16.10
C ASN A 10 -12.83 9.52 17.15
N SER A 11 -13.89 9.56 17.98
CA SER A 11 -14.13 8.55 19.01
C SER A 11 -14.36 7.15 18.40
N GLN A 12 -15.21 7.04 17.38
CA GLN A 12 -15.51 5.75 16.74
C GLN A 12 -14.27 5.18 16.02
N LEU A 13 -13.49 6.02 15.33
CA LEU A 13 -12.25 5.57 14.69
C LEU A 13 -11.21 5.12 15.71
N LYS A 14 -11.09 5.81 16.86
CA LYS A 14 -10.23 5.35 17.97
C LYS A 14 -10.68 4.00 18.55
N GLN A 15 -12.00 3.79 18.67
CA GLN A 15 -12.55 2.48 19.07
C GLN A 15 -12.22 1.38 18.05
N VAL A 16 -12.30 1.69 16.74
CA VAL A 16 -11.87 0.76 15.69
C VAL A 16 -10.38 0.43 15.80
N THR A 17 -9.51 1.43 15.99
CA THR A 17 -8.08 1.22 16.22
C THR A 17 -7.82 0.33 17.44
N GLN A 18 -8.49 0.60 18.56
CA GLN A 18 -8.39 -0.21 19.77
C GLN A 18 -8.90 -1.65 19.55
N GLY A 19 -10.01 -1.82 18.84
CA GLY A 19 -10.54 -3.13 18.49
C GLY A 19 -9.59 -3.92 17.60
N ILE A 20 -8.90 -3.27 16.67
CA ILE A 20 -7.85 -3.90 15.85
C ILE A 20 -6.67 -4.34 16.72
N ASP A 21 -6.21 -3.52 17.67
CA ASP A 21 -5.12 -3.89 18.58
C ASP A 21 -5.49 -5.15 19.39
N GLN A 22 -6.69 -5.17 19.98
CA GLN A 22 -7.20 -6.34 20.68
C GLN A 22 -7.34 -7.57 19.77
N THR A 23 -7.69 -7.37 18.50
CA THR A 23 -7.77 -8.45 17.50
C THR A 23 -6.40 -9.05 17.22
N ILE A 24 -5.36 -8.21 17.06
CA ILE A 24 -3.98 -8.67 16.83
C ILE A 24 -3.50 -9.50 18.02
N ASP A 25 -3.74 -9.02 19.25
CA ASP A 25 -3.41 -9.76 20.47
C ASP A 25 -4.17 -11.09 20.55
N TRP A 26 -5.46 -11.07 20.21
CA TRP A 26 -6.28 -12.29 20.15
C TRP A 26 -5.76 -13.31 19.14
N ILE A 27 -5.34 -12.87 17.94
CA ILE A 27 -4.73 -13.75 16.92
C ILE A 27 -3.45 -14.38 17.47
N ASN A 28 -2.56 -13.58 18.05
CA ASN A 28 -1.27 -14.04 18.55
C ASN A 28 -1.41 -15.07 19.68
N ASN A 29 -2.44 -14.95 20.52
CA ASN A 29 -2.74 -15.93 21.56
C ASN A 29 -3.42 -17.18 21.00
N THR A 30 -4.41 -17.00 20.12
CA THR A 30 -5.26 -18.11 19.64
C THR A 30 -4.55 -19.00 18.62
N ARG A 31 -3.64 -18.44 17.79
CA ARG A 31 -2.92 -19.19 16.76
C ARG A 31 -2.09 -20.37 17.30
N GLN A 32 -1.69 -20.32 18.58
CA GLN A 32 -0.95 -21.41 19.24
C GLN A 32 -1.77 -22.70 19.36
N HIS A 33 -3.10 -22.61 19.26
CA HIS A 33 -4.01 -23.73 19.49
C HIS A 33 -4.97 -23.99 18.30
N ALA A 34 -4.99 -23.10 17.30
CA ALA A 34 -5.85 -23.20 16.12
C ALA A 34 -5.01 -23.23 14.85
N ILE A 35 -4.85 -24.42 14.26
CA ILE A 35 -4.00 -24.66 13.09
C ILE A 35 -4.45 -23.82 11.89
N ARG A 36 -5.76 -23.74 11.64
CA ARG A 36 -6.29 -22.95 10.52
C ARG A 36 -5.99 -21.46 10.68
N LEU A 37 -6.07 -20.94 11.90
CA LEU A 37 -5.77 -19.55 12.18
C LEU A 37 -4.28 -19.26 11.97
N ASP A 38 -3.40 -20.16 12.42
CA ASP A 38 -1.94 -19.99 12.29
C ASP A 38 -1.47 -19.87 10.83
N ILE A 39 -2.10 -20.63 9.92
CA ILE A 39 -1.81 -20.57 8.47
C ILE A 39 -1.98 -19.14 7.92
N GLU A 40 -3.05 -18.45 8.34
CA GLU A 40 -3.46 -17.12 7.84
C GLU A 40 -2.97 -15.95 8.73
N ALA A 41 -2.53 -16.23 9.96
CA ALA A 41 -2.29 -15.23 11.01
C ALA A 41 -1.36 -14.09 10.57
N ASP A 42 -0.21 -14.41 9.97
CA ASP A 42 0.80 -13.39 9.61
C ASP A 42 0.24 -12.38 8.60
N GLN A 43 -0.45 -12.87 7.56
CA GLN A 43 -1.07 -11.98 6.56
C GLN A 43 -2.25 -11.22 7.12
N LEU A 44 -3.03 -11.87 7.99
CA LEU A 44 -4.17 -11.25 8.67
C LEU A 44 -3.69 -10.09 9.56
N VAL A 45 -2.61 -10.28 10.33
CA VAL A 45 -2.01 -9.24 11.17
C VAL A 45 -1.51 -8.07 10.33
N VAL A 46 -0.84 -8.32 9.19
CA VAL A 46 -0.41 -7.25 8.28
C VAL A 46 -1.62 -6.46 7.74
N LYS A 47 -2.69 -7.15 7.30
CA LYS A 47 -3.91 -6.47 6.84
C LYS A 47 -4.57 -5.64 7.95
N LEU A 48 -4.66 -6.19 9.16
CA LEU A 48 -5.17 -5.48 10.33
C LEU A 48 -4.37 -4.21 10.63
N ARG A 49 -3.03 -4.28 10.59
CA ARG A 49 -2.17 -3.10 10.77
C ARG A 49 -2.36 -2.04 9.68
N ARG A 50 -2.57 -2.44 8.42
CA ARG A 50 -2.94 -1.49 7.36
C ARG A 50 -4.27 -0.78 7.66
N HIS A 51 -5.28 -1.51 8.12
CA HIS A 51 -6.55 -0.93 8.55
C HIS A 51 -6.39 -0.03 9.79
N ARG A 52 -5.53 -0.41 10.74
CA ARG A 52 -5.18 0.38 11.92
C ARG A 52 -4.57 1.72 11.52
N ASN A 53 -3.59 1.71 10.62
CA ASN A 53 -2.95 2.92 10.08
C ASN A 53 -3.97 3.85 9.43
N LYS A 54 -4.85 3.30 8.58
CA LYS A 54 -5.92 4.05 7.94
C LYS A 54 -6.88 4.65 8.98
N ALA A 55 -7.36 3.86 9.94
CA ALA A 55 -8.27 4.32 10.99
C ALA A 55 -7.63 5.41 11.86
N HIS A 56 -6.35 5.24 12.23
CA HIS A 56 -5.60 6.21 13.00
C HIS A 56 -5.49 7.56 12.27
N HIS A 57 -5.05 7.56 11.01
CA HIS A 57 -4.97 8.80 10.22
C HIS A 57 -6.34 9.49 10.05
N LEU A 58 -7.39 8.71 9.78
CA LEU A 58 -8.75 9.25 9.68
C LEU A 58 -9.20 9.86 11.02
N SER A 59 -8.81 9.27 12.15
CA SER A 59 -9.18 9.78 13.48
C SER A 59 -8.54 11.15 13.72
N GLU A 60 -7.25 11.29 13.40
CA GLU A 60 -6.52 12.56 13.54
C GLU A 60 -7.10 13.63 12.61
N VAL A 61 -7.32 13.27 11.33
CA VAL A 61 -7.89 14.20 10.34
C VAL A 61 -9.33 14.59 10.66
N ALA A 62 -10.13 13.75 11.31
CA ALA A 62 -11.48 14.14 11.72
C ALA A 62 -11.50 15.40 12.60
N LEU A 63 -10.42 15.69 13.34
CA LEU A 63 -10.29 16.85 14.22
C LEU A 63 -9.67 18.09 13.58
N THR A 64 -9.10 17.97 12.37
CA THR A 64 -8.47 19.09 11.66
C THR A 64 -9.53 19.88 10.86
N PRO A 65 -9.24 21.11 10.40
CA PRO A 65 -10.16 21.82 9.53
C PRO A 65 -10.17 21.19 8.14
N MET A 66 -11.11 21.61 7.30
CA MET A 66 -11.06 21.28 5.88
C MET A 66 -9.85 21.93 5.24
N SER A 67 -9.28 21.29 4.21
CA SER A 67 -8.11 21.82 3.52
C SER A 67 -8.24 21.79 2.00
N ILE A 68 -7.68 22.82 1.36
CA ILE A 68 -7.55 22.93 -0.10
C ILE A 68 -6.08 22.93 -0.46
N GLY A 69 -5.66 21.93 -1.23
CA GLY A 69 -4.30 21.82 -1.76
C GLY A 69 -4.15 22.52 -3.11
N PHE A 70 -3.01 23.19 -3.31
CA PHE A 70 -2.59 23.77 -4.58
C PHE A 70 -1.36 23.02 -5.07
N PHE A 71 -1.47 22.36 -6.22
CA PHE A 71 -0.46 21.47 -6.78
C PHE A 71 -0.18 21.78 -8.25
N GLY A 72 1.04 21.50 -8.69
CA GLY A 72 1.49 21.68 -10.07
C GLY A 72 2.71 22.59 -10.19
N GLN A 73 3.20 22.72 -11.42
CA GLN A 73 4.46 23.37 -11.79
C GLN A 73 4.33 24.90 -11.95
N SER A 74 3.11 25.44 -12.05
CA SER A 74 2.91 26.89 -12.18
C SER A 74 2.90 27.56 -10.81
N THR A 75 4.07 27.98 -10.31
CA THR A 75 4.16 28.75 -9.05
C THR A 75 3.33 30.04 -9.10
N ALA A 76 3.43 30.82 -10.18
CA ALA A 76 2.60 32.01 -10.38
C ALA A 76 1.10 31.70 -10.41
N GLY A 77 0.69 30.59 -11.04
CA GLY A 77 -0.70 30.14 -11.04
C GLY A 77 -1.21 29.77 -9.64
N LYS A 78 -0.39 29.08 -8.83
CA LYS A 78 -0.72 28.76 -7.43
C LYS A 78 -0.85 30.02 -6.59
N GLN A 79 0.11 30.93 -6.68
CA GLN A 79 0.08 32.23 -5.99
C GLN A 79 -1.16 33.04 -6.38
N HIS A 80 -1.52 33.08 -7.67
CA HIS A 80 -2.71 33.77 -8.14
C HIS A 80 -3.99 33.26 -7.49
N LEU A 81 -4.17 31.93 -7.42
CA LEU A 81 -5.34 31.33 -6.79
C LEU A 81 -5.37 31.52 -5.28
N ILE A 82 -4.23 31.39 -4.60
CA ILE A 82 -4.13 31.59 -3.15
C ILE A 82 -4.46 33.04 -2.80
N SER A 83 -3.84 34.00 -3.48
CA SER A 83 -4.13 35.43 -3.27
C SER A 83 -5.59 35.78 -3.59
N ALA A 84 -6.19 35.13 -4.60
CA ALA A 84 -7.62 35.32 -4.88
C ALA A 84 -8.57 34.84 -3.77
N LEU A 85 -8.11 33.93 -2.90
CA LEU A 85 -8.92 33.35 -1.82
C LEU A 85 -8.69 34.01 -0.47
N ILE A 86 -7.45 34.42 -0.15
CA ILE A 86 -7.06 34.87 1.20
C ILE A 86 -6.25 36.17 1.26
N ALA A 87 -5.98 36.85 0.12
CA ALA A 87 -5.32 38.16 0.20
C ALA A 87 -6.22 39.18 0.92
N GLY A 88 -5.59 40.09 1.66
CA GLY A 88 -6.31 41.15 2.37
C GLY A 88 -6.85 42.25 1.46
N GLU A 89 -7.46 43.28 2.03
CA GLU A 89 -8.05 44.41 1.29
C GLU A 89 -7.07 45.13 0.36
N SER A 90 -5.78 45.13 0.71
CA SER A 90 -4.68 45.68 -0.10
C SER A 90 -4.30 44.82 -1.31
N GLY A 91 -4.91 43.63 -1.46
CA GLY A 91 -4.52 42.61 -2.43
C GLY A 91 -3.20 41.90 -2.10
N GLN A 92 -2.61 42.19 -0.94
CA GLN A 92 -1.38 41.55 -0.45
C GLN A 92 -1.70 40.48 0.59
N LEU A 93 -0.84 39.46 0.65
CA LEU A 93 -0.91 38.41 1.65
C LEU A 93 0.06 38.75 2.80
N GLU A 94 -0.50 39.26 3.90
CA GLU A 94 0.25 39.70 5.07
C GLU A 94 0.10 38.70 6.23
N THR A 95 1.20 38.42 6.93
CA THR A 95 1.24 37.58 8.14
C THR A 95 2.00 38.31 9.25
N THR A 96 1.64 38.07 10.52
CA THR A 96 2.32 38.69 11.67
C THR A 96 3.07 37.62 12.44
N LEU A 97 4.40 37.75 12.53
CA LEU A 97 5.29 36.84 13.26
C LEU A 97 6.20 37.64 14.18
N ALA A 98 6.27 37.27 15.47
CA ALA A 98 7.00 38.02 16.50
C ALA A 98 6.71 39.54 16.49
N GLY A 99 5.44 39.92 16.31
CA GLY A 99 5.01 41.32 16.25
C GLY A 99 5.40 42.08 14.98
N LYS A 100 6.04 41.42 13.99
CA LYS A 100 6.40 42.01 12.70
C LYS A 100 5.43 41.57 11.62
N THR A 101 4.87 42.51 10.88
CA THR A 101 4.02 42.24 9.71
C THR A 101 4.89 42.05 8.48
N LEU A 102 4.73 40.91 7.79
CA LEU A 102 5.50 40.51 6.62
C LEU A 102 4.57 40.23 5.44
N ASN A 103 4.95 40.69 4.25
CA ASN A 103 4.34 40.27 3.00
C ASN A 103 4.91 38.90 2.60
N PHE A 104 4.06 37.89 2.52
CA PHE A 104 4.47 36.52 2.28
C PHE A 104 5.21 36.36 0.94
N TRP A 105 4.65 36.87 -0.17
CA TRP A 105 5.21 36.67 -1.51
C TRP A 105 6.43 37.53 -1.80
N GLN A 106 6.65 38.61 -1.04
CA GLN A 106 7.79 39.50 -1.23
C GLN A 106 8.95 39.19 -0.28
N GLN A 107 8.65 38.84 0.97
CA GLN A 107 9.64 38.72 2.04
C GLN A 107 9.91 37.28 2.47
N ILE A 108 8.91 36.37 2.41
CA ILE A 108 9.08 34.98 2.91
C ILE A 108 9.33 34.00 1.76
N LYS A 109 8.55 34.09 0.69
CA LYS A 109 8.63 33.19 -0.48
C LYS A 109 8.59 34.00 -1.78
N PRO A 110 9.70 34.64 -2.17
CA PRO A 110 9.79 35.30 -3.46
C PRO A 110 9.78 34.28 -4.62
N GLU A 111 9.28 34.69 -5.79
CA GLU A 111 9.07 33.82 -6.96
C GLU A 111 10.34 33.14 -7.49
N TYR A 112 11.52 33.74 -7.24
CA TYR A 112 12.80 33.19 -7.69
C TYR A 112 13.35 32.08 -6.78
N GLN A 113 12.77 31.83 -5.60
CA GLN A 113 13.25 30.77 -4.71
C GLN A 113 12.42 29.49 -4.88
N SER A 114 13.11 28.39 -5.17
CA SER A 114 12.52 27.06 -5.13
C SER A 114 12.34 26.61 -3.67
N SER A 115 11.12 26.18 -3.33
CA SER A 115 10.76 25.70 -1.99
C SER A 115 10.64 24.18 -1.93
N GLY A 116 10.98 23.59 -0.79
CA GLY A 116 11.01 22.13 -0.57
C GLY A 116 10.12 21.66 0.56
N LEU A 117 9.18 22.50 0.97
CA LEU A 117 8.23 22.24 2.04
C LEU A 117 6.83 22.73 1.63
N VAL A 118 5.80 22.20 2.28
CA VAL A 118 4.41 22.64 2.11
C VAL A 118 4.19 23.90 2.94
N THR A 119 3.52 24.92 2.40
CA THR A 119 3.09 26.07 3.20
C THR A 119 1.62 25.92 3.56
N ARG A 120 1.30 25.89 4.86
CA ARG A 120 -0.08 25.89 5.37
C ARG A 120 -0.46 27.30 5.80
N PHE A 121 -1.49 27.85 5.18
CA PHE A 121 -2.12 29.09 5.62
C PHE A 121 -3.36 28.76 6.45
N SER A 122 -3.42 29.26 7.69
CA SER A 122 -4.54 28.98 8.60
C SER A 122 -4.94 30.21 9.40
N HIS A 123 -6.24 30.44 9.54
CA HIS A 123 -6.81 31.44 10.46
C HIS A 123 -6.90 30.93 11.90
N SER A 124 -6.80 29.62 12.12
CA SER A 124 -6.76 29.06 13.45
C SER A 124 -5.35 29.24 14.02
N THR A 125 -5.22 30.10 15.01
CA THR A 125 -4.04 30.11 15.90
C THR A 125 -4.09 28.79 16.67
N VAL A 126 -3.47 27.74 16.11
CA VAL A 126 -3.20 26.43 16.72
C VAL A 126 -4.34 25.86 17.57
N HIS A 127 -5.02 24.83 17.06
CA HIS A 127 -6.01 24.04 17.80
C HIS A 127 -5.57 23.62 19.23
N ASP A 128 -5.80 24.50 20.22
CA ASP A 128 -6.25 24.23 21.59
C ASP A 128 -6.34 25.53 22.42
N PRO A 129 -7.54 26.08 22.68
CA PRO A 129 -7.72 27.23 23.59
C PRO A 129 -7.45 26.90 25.07
N VAL A 130 -7.04 25.65 25.39
CA VAL A 130 -6.72 25.20 26.75
C VAL A 130 -5.21 25.27 27.05
N ASN A 131 -4.34 25.28 26.03
CA ASN A 131 -2.87 25.32 26.18
C ASN A 131 -2.22 26.55 25.52
N ASP A 132 -3.01 27.53 25.09
CA ASP A 132 -2.59 28.75 24.36
C ASP A 132 -1.59 29.64 25.14
N GLN A 133 -1.34 29.34 26.42
CA GLN A 133 -0.37 30.04 27.26
C GLN A 133 1.07 29.51 27.14
N SER A 134 1.32 28.33 26.54
CA SER A 134 2.68 27.77 26.43
C SER A 134 3.33 27.91 25.05
N ILE A 135 2.55 28.12 23.98
CA ILE A 135 3.08 28.27 22.61
C ILE A 135 3.28 29.76 22.27
N ASN A 136 2.40 30.65 22.73
CA ASN A 136 2.54 32.11 22.57
C ASN A 136 3.61 32.74 23.50
N SER A 137 4.24 31.97 24.38
CA SER A 137 5.26 32.44 25.33
C SER A 137 6.69 32.49 24.76
N HIS A 138 6.91 32.05 23.52
CA HIS A 138 8.23 32.03 22.89
C HIS A 138 8.35 33.08 21.77
N GLU A 139 8.33 34.37 22.12
CA GLU A 139 8.48 35.47 21.15
C GLU A 139 9.73 35.36 20.27
N ASN A 140 10.81 34.73 20.79
CA ASN A 140 12.06 34.53 20.06
C ASN A 140 12.01 33.41 19.01
N TYR A 141 10.99 32.54 19.03
CA TYR A 141 10.84 31.39 18.13
C TYR A 141 9.44 31.37 17.48
N PRO A 142 9.10 32.35 16.63
CA PRO A 142 7.74 32.52 16.10
C PRO A 142 7.41 31.57 14.94
N VAL A 143 8.39 30.86 14.38
CA VAL A 143 8.20 30.03 13.17
C VAL A 143 7.85 28.60 13.59
N HIS A 144 6.67 28.11 13.18
CA HIS A 144 6.22 26.76 13.49
C HIS A 144 6.43 25.83 12.29
N LEU A 145 7.17 24.75 12.52
CA LEU A 145 7.52 23.75 11.50
C LEU A 145 7.05 22.36 11.92
N SER A 146 6.51 21.60 10.97
CA SER A 146 6.32 20.16 11.12
C SER A 146 7.47 19.41 10.45
N LEU A 147 7.90 18.30 11.03
CA LEU A 147 9.08 17.55 10.58
C LEU A 147 8.73 16.21 9.92
N LEU A 148 9.69 15.68 9.16
CA LEU A 148 9.73 14.30 8.69
C LEU A 148 9.98 13.38 9.90
N ASN A 149 9.41 12.17 9.87
CA ASN A 149 9.85 11.10 10.77
C ASN A 149 10.94 10.24 10.09
N GLU A 150 11.55 9.32 10.84
CA GLU A 150 12.62 8.45 10.32
C GLU A 150 12.16 7.62 9.10
N MET A 151 10.90 7.18 9.10
CA MET A 151 10.35 6.42 7.99
C MET A 151 10.11 7.26 6.72
N ASP A 152 9.77 8.54 6.89
CA ASP A 152 9.69 9.49 5.79
C ASP A 152 11.09 9.64 5.13
N ILE A 153 12.18 9.63 5.91
CA ILE A 153 13.56 9.63 5.40
C ILE A 153 13.83 8.36 4.58
N ALA A 154 13.46 7.18 5.09
CA ALA A 154 13.62 5.92 4.35
C ALA A 154 12.91 5.96 2.97
N LYS A 155 11.69 6.50 2.92
CA LYS A 155 10.93 6.67 1.66
C LYS A 155 11.60 7.64 0.70
N ILE A 156 12.15 8.75 1.20
CA ILE A 156 12.86 9.75 0.39
C ILE A 156 14.16 9.17 -0.17
N VAL A 157 14.96 8.50 0.66
CA VAL A 157 16.23 7.87 0.26
C VAL A 157 15.98 6.76 -0.76
N ALA A 158 15.00 5.89 -0.52
CA ALA A 158 14.63 4.86 -1.49
C ALA A 158 14.10 5.47 -2.79
N SER A 159 13.32 6.56 -2.72
CA SER A 159 12.83 7.26 -3.91
C SER A 159 13.94 7.94 -4.71
N ALA A 160 14.99 8.46 -4.05
CA ALA A 160 16.15 9.03 -4.72
C ALA A 160 16.88 7.95 -5.53
N PHE A 161 17.12 6.78 -4.92
CA PHE A 161 17.67 5.61 -5.63
C PHE A 161 16.82 5.18 -6.83
N LEU A 162 15.49 5.07 -6.63
CA LEU A 162 14.56 4.65 -7.68
C LEU A 162 14.57 5.57 -8.89
N ARG A 163 14.91 6.85 -8.72
CA ARG A 163 15.00 7.84 -9.81
C ARG A 163 16.34 7.80 -10.52
N ASP A 164 17.44 7.82 -9.77
CA ASP A 164 18.79 7.92 -10.35
C ASP A 164 19.16 6.67 -11.17
N LYS A 165 18.62 5.50 -10.80
CA LYS A 165 19.00 4.22 -11.38
C LYS A 165 17.95 3.57 -12.28
N GLN A 166 16.90 4.29 -12.71
CA GLN A 166 15.77 3.75 -13.51
C GLN A 166 16.19 2.89 -14.71
N HIS A 167 17.31 3.22 -15.38
CA HIS A 167 17.80 2.49 -16.55
C HIS A 167 18.64 1.25 -16.21
N GLU A 168 19.26 1.20 -15.04
CA GLU A 168 20.13 0.10 -14.56
C GLU A 168 19.36 -0.94 -13.72
N MET A 169 18.11 -0.65 -13.34
CA MET A 169 17.32 -1.48 -12.40
C MET A 169 17.01 -2.91 -12.87
N ARG A 170 17.10 -3.19 -14.18
CA ARG A 170 16.90 -4.55 -14.71
C ARG A 170 18.03 -5.52 -14.33
N MET A 171 19.14 -5.02 -13.78
CA MET A 171 20.33 -5.82 -13.47
C MET A 171 20.49 -6.15 -11.98
N TYR A 172 19.72 -5.52 -11.08
CA TYR A 172 19.80 -5.79 -9.64
C TYR A 172 18.72 -6.80 -9.21
N SER A 173 18.93 -8.08 -9.51
CA SER A 173 18.23 -9.16 -8.79
C SER A 173 18.95 -9.36 -7.46
N LEU A 174 18.29 -9.04 -6.34
CA LEU A 174 18.81 -9.41 -5.02
C LEU A 174 18.77 -10.93 -4.90
N ASP A 175 19.91 -11.52 -4.56
CA ASP A 175 19.99 -12.95 -4.26
C ASP A 175 19.21 -13.23 -2.97
N GLU A 176 18.37 -14.27 -2.98
CA GLU A 176 17.61 -14.68 -1.79
C GLU A 176 18.54 -15.10 -0.65
N GLN A 177 19.70 -15.69 -0.97
CA GLN A 177 20.73 -16.04 0.03
C GLN A 177 21.29 -14.78 0.69
N HIS A 178 21.64 -13.77 -0.11
CA HIS A 178 22.12 -12.48 0.39
C HIS A 178 21.12 -11.81 1.34
N ILE A 179 19.82 -11.82 0.99
CA ILE A 179 18.76 -11.30 1.87
C ILE A 179 18.72 -12.08 3.19
N SER A 180 18.77 -13.42 3.12
CA SER A 180 18.73 -14.29 4.31
C SER A 180 19.91 -14.03 5.25
N ASP A 181 21.14 -14.00 4.71
CA ASP A 181 22.36 -13.77 5.48
C ASP A 181 22.35 -12.39 6.14
N HIS A 182 21.90 -11.37 5.41
CA HIS A 182 21.75 -10.01 5.91
C HIS A 182 20.78 -9.93 7.09
N LEU A 183 19.62 -10.58 6.98
CA LEU A 183 18.62 -10.63 8.04
C LEU A 183 19.11 -11.43 9.25
N HIS A 184 19.80 -12.57 9.04
CA HIS A 184 20.37 -13.37 10.12
C HIS A 184 21.39 -12.58 10.95
N GLN A 185 22.28 -11.83 10.30
CA GLN A 185 23.25 -10.98 11.00
C GLN A 185 22.57 -9.90 11.85
N LEU A 186 21.51 -9.27 11.33
CA LEU A 186 20.76 -8.25 12.06
C LEU A 186 19.91 -8.82 13.19
N MET A 187 19.39 -10.04 13.03
CA MET A 187 18.66 -10.75 14.09
C MET A 187 19.52 -10.91 15.35
N MET A 188 20.83 -11.15 15.18
CA MET A 188 21.80 -11.26 16.28
C MET A 188 22.08 -9.92 16.99
N ARG A 189 21.72 -8.79 16.37
CA ARG A 189 21.87 -7.43 16.94
C ARG A 189 20.58 -6.86 17.52
N ARG A 190 19.50 -7.64 17.49
CA ARG A 190 18.20 -7.27 18.06
C ARG A 190 18.33 -6.90 19.52
N GLN A 191 17.81 -5.72 19.89
CA GLN A 191 17.77 -5.25 21.27
C GLN A 191 16.59 -5.88 22.03
N PRO A 192 16.70 -6.02 23.37
CA PRO A 192 15.62 -6.58 24.18
C PRO A 192 14.42 -5.65 24.33
N LEU A 193 14.63 -4.34 24.16
CA LEU A 193 13.60 -3.30 24.25
C LEU A 193 13.45 -2.60 22.91
N ILE A 194 12.24 -2.08 22.66
CA ILE A 194 11.95 -1.28 21.47
C ILE A 194 12.77 0.01 21.53
N ILE A 195 13.40 0.36 20.42
CA ILE A 195 14.14 1.61 20.23
C ILE A 195 13.23 2.61 19.54
N ALA A 196 13.15 3.83 20.08
CA ALA A 196 12.35 4.91 19.50
C ALA A 196 12.78 5.25 18.06
N GLY A 197 11.84 5.79 17.29
CA GLY A 197 12.06 6.29 15.91
C GLY A 197 11.21 5.58 14.86
N ILE A 198 11.08 4.24 14.95
CA ILE A 198 10.31 3.44 13.99
C ILE A 198 9.39 2.45 14.71
N THR A 199 8.17 2.38 14.22
CA THR A 199 7.15 1.40 14.61
C THR A 199 6.91 0.36 13.51
N THR A 200 6.39 -0.81 13.88
CA THR A 200 5.95 -1.86 12.95
C THR A 200 5.02 -1.32 11.84
N ASP A 201 4.12 -0.43 12.24
CA ASP A 201 3.11 0.18 11.37
C ASP A 201 3.73 1.14 10.33
N GLU A 202 4.80 1.84 10.70
CA GLU A 202 5.58 2.68 9.78
C GLU A 202 6.36 1.83 8.77
N VAL A 203 6.91 0.68 9.18
CA VAL A 203 7.59 -0.25 8.24
C VAL A 203 6.61 -0.77 7.19
N ILE A 204 5.37 -1.09 7.59
CA ILE A 204 4.30 -1.46 6.64
C ILE A 204 3.98 -0.30 5.71
N SER A 205 3.98 0.95 6.20
CA SER A 205 3.77 2.13 5.36
C SER A 205 4.89 2.32 4.32
N LEU A 206 6.15 2.02 4.66
CA LEU A 206 7.26 2.00 3.70
C LEU A 206 7.08 0.91 2.66
N TRP A 207 6.66 -0.29 3.09
CA TRP A 207 6.38 -1.38 2.17
C TRP A 207 5.28 -1.01 1.16
N ASP A 208 4.16 -0.48 1.65
CA ASP A 208 3.03 -0.06 0.80
C ASP A 208 3.43 1.07 -0.15
N TYR A 209 4.30 1.99 0.28
CA TYR A 209 4.88 3.01 -0.59
C TYR A 209 5.71 2.36 -1.72
N LEU A 210 6.66 1.49 -1.38
CA LEU A 210 7.55 0.89 -2.36
C LEU A 210 6.83 -0.05 -3.33
N ILE A 211 5.76 -0.74 -2.92
CA ILE A 211 4.95 -1.58 -3.84
C ILE A 211 4.38 -0.73 -4.98
N ARG A 212 3.96 0.52 -4.72
CA ARG A 212 3.40 1.41 -5.76
C ARG A 212 4.45 1.90 -6.76
N HIS A 213 5.68 2.06 -6.29
CA HIS A 213 6.78 2.64 -7.06
C HIS A 213 7.66 1.58 -7.75
N ASP A 214 7.83 0.41 -7.14
CA ASP A 214 8.73 -0.67 -7.59
C ASP A 214 8.14 -2.08 -7.31
N ALA A 215 6.93 -2.33 -7.81
CA ALA A 215 6.17 -3.56 -7.56
C ALA A 215 6.95 -4.86 -7.82
N LEU A 216 7.85 -4.87 -8.82
CA LEU A 216 8.60 -6.08 -9.20
C LEU A 216 9.63 -6.46 -8.13
N ARG A 217 10.49 -5.53 -7.70
CA ARG A 217 11.46 -5.82 -6.62
C ARG A 217 10.75 -6.06 -5.29
N GLN A 218 9.68 -5.31 -5.02
CA GLN A 218 8.92 -5.52 -3.78
C GLN A 218 8.20 -6.87 -3.73
N LYS A 219 7.79 -7.44 -4.88
CA LYS A 219 7.24 -8.80 -4.94
C LYS A 219 8.27 -9.86 -4.55
N ALA A 220 9.54 -9.66 -4.89
CA ALA A 220 10.63 -10.54 -4.46
C ALA A 220 10.89 -10.42 -2.94
N LEU A 221 10.85 -9.19 -2.41
CA LEU A 221 11.07 -8.90 -0.99
C LEU A 221 9.89 -9.31 -0.07
N ASP A 222 8.65 -9.37 -0.59
CA ASP A 222 7.41 -9.75 0.14
C ASP A 222 7.57 -11.07 0.91
N LYS A 223 8.30 -12.03 0.33
CA LYS A 223 8.39 -13.38 0.91
C LYS A 223 9.25 -13.48 2.17
N HIS A 224 10.38 -12.78 2.22
CA HIS A 224 11.40 -13.00 3.27
C HIS A 224 11.83 -11.72 3.97
N PHE A 225 12.02 -10.64 3.22
CA PHE A 225 12.48 -9.38 3.80
C PHE A 225 11.39 -8.72 4.62
N TRP A 226 10.21 -8.47 4.05
CA TRP A 226 9.17 -7.68 4.71
C TRP A 226 8.64 -8.31 6.01
N PRO A 227 8.32 -9.62 6.08
CA PRO A 227 7.85 -10.24 7.32
C PRO A 227 8.85 -10.06 8.47
N VAL A 228 10.15 -10.26 8.20
CA VAL A 228 11.21 -10.11 9.22
C VAL A 228 11.47 -8.64 9.54
N ALA A 229 11.55 -7.77 8.54
CA ALA A 229 11.84 -6.34 8.74
C ALA A 229 10.74 -5.65 9.57
N ILE A 230 9.48 -6.01 9.37
CA ILE A 230 8.32 -5.49 10.12
C ILE A 230 8.46 -5.78 11.63
N GLU A 231 8.93 -6.97 12.00
CA GLU A 231 9.12 -7.36 13.40
C GLU A 231 10.45 -6.88 13.98
N LEU A 232 11.51 -6.87 13.17
CA LEU A 232 12.88 -6.63 13.63
C LEU A 232 13.20 -5.13 13.75
N ALA A 233 12.79 -4.29 12.79
CA ALA A 233 13.22 -2.89 12.72
C ALA A 233 12.98 -2.07 14.01
N PRO A 234 11.84 -2.21 14.73
CA PRO A 234 11.62 -1.47 15.98
C PRO A 234 12.62 -1.83 17.11
N TYR A 235 13.31 -2.95 17.01
CA TYR A 235 14.28 -3.43 18.00
C TYR A 235 15.74 -3.21 17.56
N LEU A 236 15.98 -2.51 16.45
CA LEU A 236 17.32 -2.23 15.94
C LEU A 236 17.75 -0.80 16.25
N SER A 237 19.06 -0.60 16.45
CA SER A 237 19.68 0.73 16.53
C SER A 237 19.55 1.49 15.20
N ILE A 238 19.74 2.82 15.20
CA ILE A 238 19.72 3.61 13.96
C ILE A 238 20.72 3.06 12.93
N ASP A 239 21.90 2.63 13.39
CA ASP A 239 22.93 2.04 12.52
C ASP A 239 22.49 0.70 11.94
N ASP A 240 21.90 -0.17 12.76
CA ASP A 240 21.42 -1.46 12.30
C ASP A 240 20.16 -1.32 11.41
N ARG A 241 19.31 -0.31 11.64
CA ARG A 241 18.20 0.04 10.74
C ARG A 241 18.71 0.56 9.40
N ALA A 242 19.78 1.37 9.40
CA ALA A 242 20.43 1.82 8.17
C ALA A 242 20.94 0.63 7.35
N ILE A 243 21.53 -0.38 8.02
CA ILE A 243 21.94 -1.63 7.39
C ILE A 243 20.72 -2.41 6.89
N LEU A 244 19.66 -2.56 7.71
CA LEU A 244 18.44 -3.29 7.31
C LEU A 244 17.83 -2.72 6.02
N PHE A 245 17.63 -1.41 5.96
CA PHE A 245 16.96 -0.76 4.83
C PHE A 245 17.89 -0.52 3.63
N SER A 246 19.20 -0.74 3.77
CA SER A 246 20.15 -0.54 2.66
C SER A 246 19.84 -1.40 1.44
N LEU A 247 19.25 -2.59 1.64
CA LEU A 247 18.77 -3.47 0.57
C LEU A 247 17.76 -2.78 -0.37
N LEU A 248 17.00 -1.80 0.13
CA LEU A 248 15.99 -1.07 -0.64
C LEU A 248 16.63 -0.15 -1.69
N TRP A 249 17.85 0.34 -1.42
CA TRP A 249 18.65 1.19 -2.31
C TRP A 249 19.98 0.54 -2.71
N ALA A 250 19.96 -0.80 -2.87
CA ALA A 250 21.09 -1.61 -3.36
C ALA A 250 22.41 -1.35 -2.61
N GLU A 251 22.31 -1.20 -1.29
CA GLU A 251 23.44 -1.05 -0.38
C GLU A 251 24.36 0.13 -0.69
N SER A 252 23.83 1.15 -1.38
CA SER A 252 24.56 2.37 -1.71
C SER A 252 25.08 3.05 -0.43
N PRO A 253 26.40 3.16 -0.23
CA PRO A 253 26.95 3.78 0.98
C PRO A 253 26.52 5.24 1.16
N PRO A 254 26.58 6.12 0.14
CA PRO A 254 26.14 7.52 0.29
C PRO A 254 24.69 7.67 0.74
N LEU A 255 23.78 6.84 0.22
CA LEU A 255 22.35 6.86 0.59
C LEU A 255 22.11 6.30 2.00
N THR A 256 22.84 5.25 2.36
CA THR A 256 22.80 4.67 3.71
C THR A 256 23.31 5.67 4.75
N ASP A 257 24.39 6.38 4.43
CA ASP A 257 24.94 7.43 5.30
C ASP A 257 24.00 8.64 5.39
N ALA A 258 23.32 9.01 4.30
CA ALA A 258 22.29 10.04 4.34
C ALA A 258 21.12 9.65 5.26
N TYR A 259 20.59 8.42 5.13
CA TYR A 259 19.56 7.91 6.04
C TYR A 259 20.03 7.98 7.50
N ARG A 260 21.23 7.46 7.78
CA ARG A 260 21.81 7.46 9.13
C ARG A 260 21.94 8.88 9.70
N HIS A 261 22.49 9.81 8.92
CA HIS A 261 22.72 11.19 9.30
C HIS A 261 21.41 11.87 9.73
N PHE A 262 20.40 11.90 8.87
CA PHE A 262 19.12 12.55 9.18
C PHE A 262 18.33 11.83 10.29
N SER A 263 18.50 10.52 10.43
CA SER A 263 17.91 9.76 11.55
C SER A 263 18.53 10.15 12.89
N TYR A 264 19.85 10.36 12.94
CA TYR A 264 20.52 10.89 14.14
C TYR A 264 20.12 12.34 14.44
N THR A 265 19.95 13.19 13.42
CA THR A 265 19.43 14.55 13.62
C THR A 265 18.01 14.52 14.21
N LEU A 266 17.13 13.63 13.74
CA LEU A 266 15.80 13.45 14.33
C LEU A 266 15.85 12.91 15.76
N GLN A 267 16.80 12.02 16.07
CA GLN A 267 17.03 11.55 17.44
C GLN A 267 17.51 12.69 18.34
N HIS A 268 18.36 13.59 17.83
CA HIS A 268 18.82 14.78 18.53
C HIS A 268 17.67 15.75 18.85
N LEU A 269 16.66 15.81 17.98
CA LEU A 269 15.40 16.52 18.20
C LEU A 269 14.37 15.72 19.04
N GLU A 270 14.82 14.68 19.75
CA GLU A 270 14.01 13.77 20.59
C GLU A 270 12.82 13.10 19.87
N GLY A 271 12.89 12.98 18.54
CA GLY A 271 11.79 12.44 17.72
C GLY A 271 10.57 13.35 17.66
N ALA A 272 10.72 14.66 17.88
CA ALA A 272 9.63 15.62 17.81
C ALA A 272 9.02 15.69 16.39
N SER A 273 7.69 15.70 16.30
CA SER A 273 6.98 15.86 15.02
C SER A 273 6.86 17.31 14.58
N GLN A 274 7.08 18.25 15.51
CA GLN A 274 6.98 19.69 15.31
C GLN A 274 8.09 20.41 16.07
N LEU A 275 8.48 21.60 15.63
CA LEU A 275 9.41 22.46 16.35
C LEU A 275 9.10 23.95 16.14
N LEU A 276 9.65 24.78 17.02
CA LEU A 276 9.66 26.24 16.87
C LEU A 276 11.07 26.71 16.45
N ALA A 277 11.12 27.59 15.47
CA ALA A 277 12.35 28.15 14.91
C ALA A 277 12.35 29.69 14.99
N PRO A 278 13.55 30.32 15.01
CA PRO A 278 13.68 31.76 15.03
C PRO A 278 13.23 32.38 13.71
N LEU A 279 12.86 33.66 13.72
CA LEU A 279 12.42 34.37 12.51
C LEU A 279 13.51 34.44 11.42
N SER A 280 14.79 34.34 11.80
CA SER A 280 15.95 34.36 10.91
C SER A 280 15.96 33.24 9.87
N VAL A 281 15.17 32.17 10.07
CA VAL A 281 15.03 31.10 9.06
C VAL A 281 14.18 31.51 7.86
N LEU A 282 13.44 32.63 7.95
CA LEU A 282 12.58 33.14 6.87
C LEU A 282 13.08 34.48 6.33
N VAL A 283 13.47 35.41 7.20
CA VAL A 283 13.89 36.77 6.83
C VAL A 283 15.15 37.19 7.58
N ASP A 284 15.95 38.05 6.96
CA ASP A 284 17.15 38.60 7.60
C ASP A 284 16.81 39.70 8.63
N ASP A 285 17.83 40.29 9.26
CA ASP A 285 17.69 41.35 10.25
C ASP A 285 17.02 42.62 9.69
N THR A 286 17.08 42.81 8.37
CA THR A 286 16.44 43.92 7.64
C THR A 286 15.04 43.57 7.09
N LEU A 287 14.52 42.38 7.42
CA LEU A 287 13.25 41.84 6.95
C LEU A 287 13.19 41.62 5.44
N LEU A 288 14.34 41.38 4.81
CA LEU A 288 14.44 40.91 3.43
C LEU A 288 14.46 39.38 3.40
N PRO A 289 14.13 38.74 2.25
CA PRO A 289 14.19 37.29 2.12
C PRO A 289 15.55 36.73 2.53
N ALA A 290 15.55 35.83 3.51
CA ALA A 290 16.76 35.10 3.88
C ALA A 290 17.02 33.96 2.88
N ASN A 291 18.29 33.53 2.77
CA ASN A 291 18.63 32.22 2.21
C ASN A 291 18.39 31.12 3.25
N GLY A 292 17.15 31.05 3.76
CA GLY A 292 16.75 30.14 4.83
C GLY A 292 16.01 28.90 4.32
N ILE A 293 15.14 28.32 5.16
CA ILE A 293 14.46 27.03 4.91
C ILE A 293 13.51 27.04 3.70
N MET A 294 13.11 28.24 3.24
CA MET A 294 12.27 28.41 2.05
C MET A 294 13.04 28.18 0.75
N ASN A 295 14.37 28.24 0.80
CA ASN A 295 15.25 27.96 -0.33
C ASN A 295 15.83 26.55 -0.25
N VAL A 296 15.38 25.66 -1.14
CA VAL A 296 15.86 24.25 -1.23
C VAL A 296 17.37 24.16 -1.41
N ALA A 297 17.98 25.15 -2.08
CA ALA A 297 19.41 25.17 -2.33
C ALA A 297 20.25 25.26 -1.04
N ALA A 298 19.65 25.62 0.10
CA ALA A 298 20.32 25.58 1.39
C ALA A 298 20.90 24.19 1.70
N LEU A 299 20.24 23.10 1.28
CA LEU A 299 20.73 21.73 1.48
C LEU A 299 22.09 21.46 0.77
N ASN A 300 22.44 22.22 -0.26
CA ASN A 300 23.73 22.06 -0.95
C ASN A 300 24.93 22.32 -0.04
N TYR A 301 24.74 23.06 1.05
CA TYR A 301 25.81 23.44 1.98
C TYR A 301 26.00 22.45 3.12
N LEU A 302 25.24 21.35 3.19
CA LEU A 302 25.37 20.34 4.24
C LEU A 302 26.81 19.83 4.36
N ASN A 303 27.34 19.80 5.58
CA ASN A 303 28.73 19.43 5.89
C ASN A 303 29.80 20.35 5.27
N THR A 304 29.44 21.58 4.89
CA THR A 304 30.37 22.60 4.42
C THR A 304 30.47 23.74 5.44
N PRO A 305 31.57 24.52 5.46
CA PRO A 305 31.69 25.68 6.35
C PRO A 305 30.72 26.83 6.03
N ALA A 306 30.01 26.76 4.90
CA ALA A 306 28.96 27.71 4.55
C ALA A 306 27.60 27.36 5.18
N ASP A 307 27.45 26.18 5.80
CA ASP A 307 26.25 25.83 6.56
C ASP A 307 26.17 26.68 7.84
N THR A 308 24.96 27.01 8.26
CA THR A 308 24.72 27.88 9.42
C THR A 308 23.99 27.11 10.51
N ASP A 309 24.45 27.23 11.75
CA ASP A 309 23.79 26.64 12.92
C ASP A 309 22.57 27.47 13.35
N ILE A 310 21.49 26.78 13.68
CA ILE A 310 20.22 27.35 14.11
C ILE A 310 19.80 26.70 15.43
N HIS A 311 19.43 27.52 16.40
CA HIS A 311 18.77 27.04 17.60
C HIS A 311 17.27 26.88 17.35
N VAL A 312 16.71 25.74 17.74
CA VAL A 312 15.28 25.42 17.59
C VAL A 312 14.74 24.83 18.89
N LEU A 313 13.43 24.91 19.09
CA LEU A 313 12.74 24.29 20.24
C LEU A 313 11.90 23.10 19.74
N PRO A 314 12.33 21.84 19.96
CA PRO A 314 11.49 20.69 19.67
C PRO A 314 10.19 20.73 20.46
N LEU A 315 9.06 20.36 19.84
CA LEU A 315 7.75 20.26 20.49
C LEU A 315 7.39 18.79 20.72
N LYS A 316 7.15 18.43 21.98
CA LYS A 316 6.68 17.09 22.38
C LYS A 316 5.41 17.22 23.20
N ASP A 317 4.35 16.54 22.81
CA ASP A 317 3.02 16.66 23.42
C ASP A 317 2.53 18.12 23.50
N LYS A 318 2.86 18.92 22.46
CA LYS A 318 2.62 20.37 22.35
C LYS A 318 3.36 21.24 23.38
N ILE A 319 4.37 20.70 24.05
CA ILE A 319 5.23 21.42 25.01
C ILE A 319 6.61 21.62 24.40
N ALA A 320 7.10 22.86 24.41
CA ALA A 320 8.45 23.19 23.98
C ALA A 320 9.51 22.62 24.94
N LYS A 321 10.54 22.01 24.36
CA LYS A 321 11.72 21.50 25.06
C LYS A 321 12.85 22.51 25.03
N ASP A 322 13.97 22.12 25.63
CA ASP A 322 15.17 22.95 25.67
C ASP A 322 15.69 23.23 24.24
N PRO A 323 16.36 24.38 24.01
CA PRO A 323 16.95 24.69 22.73
C PRO A 323 17.95 23.64 22.26
N VAL A 324 17.75 23.16 21.04
CA VAL A 324 18.63 22.23 20.33
C VAL A 324 19.28 22.95 19.16
N THR A 325 20.56 22.70 18.91
CA THR A 325 21.27 23.25 17.75
C THR A 325 21.20 22.26 16.60
N VAL A 326 20.75 22.72 15.43
CA VAL A 326 20.74 21.95 14.18
C VAL A 326 21.25 22.84 13.05
N SER A 327 21.77 22.25 11.99
CA SER A 327 22.18 23.03 10.82
C SER A 327 20.97 23.49 10.00
N LEU A 328 21.11 24.60 9.28
CA LEU A 328 20.10 25.07 8.34
C LEU A 328 19.84 24.05 7.23
N SER A 329 20.89 23.39 6.74
CA SER A 329 20.76 22.35 5.71
C SER A 329 19.97 21.14 6.24
N GLU A 330 20.24 20.70 7.46
CA GLU A 330 19.48 19.64 8.12
C GLU A 330 18.01 20.03 8.27
N LEU A 331 17.74 21.23 8.80
CA LEU A 331 16.37 21.72 8.99
C LEU A 331 15.63 21.86 7.65
N THR A 332 16.32 22.26 6.58
CA THR A 332 15.75 22.39 5.23
C THR A 332 15.26 21.05 4.69
N LEU A 333 16.03 19.96 4.84
CA LEU A 333 15.56 18.65 4.42
C LEU A 333 14.46 18.13 5.36
N LEU A 334 14.63 18.26 6.68
CA LEU A 334 13.70 17.69 7.68
C LEU A 334 12.33 18.38 7.73
N SER A 335 12.22 19.65 7.30
CA SER A 335 10.96 20.41 7.38
C SER A 335 9.92 19.96 6.34
N VAL A 336 8.75 19.49 6.78
CA VAL A 336 7.63 19.07 5.92
C VAL A 336 6.69 20.23 5.61
N GLU A 337 6.33 21.00 6.64
CA GLU A 337 5.28 22.01 6.57
C GLU A 337 5.70 23.25 7.35
N LEU A 338 5.53 24.43 6.75
CA LEU A 338 5.61 25.73 7.41
C LEU A 338 4.20 26.25 7.63
N GLN A 339 3.87 26.60 8.87
CA GLN A 339 2.59 27.20 9.21
C GLN A 339 2.68 28.73 9.15
N ILE A 340 1.80 29.34 8.35
CA ILE A 340 1.63 30.78 8.22
C ILE A 340 0.28 31.18 8.82
N PRO A 341 0.26 31.88 9.97
CA PRO A 341 -0.98 32.38 10.54
C PRO A 341 -1.54 33.51 9.66
N LEU A 342 -2.85 33.46 9.41
CA LEU A 342 -3.60 34.48 8.69
C LEU A 342 -4.33 35.41 9.68
N CYS A 343 -4.31 36.71 9.40
CA CYS A 343 -5.01 37.69 10.22
C CYS A 343 -6.53 37.67 9.91
N SER A 344 -7.37 37.61 10.95
CA SER A 344 -8.84 37.50 10.85
C SER A 344 -9.55 38.75 10.27
N ALA A 345 -8.86 39.86 10.03
CA ALA A 345 -9.49 41.15 9.82
C ALA A 345 -9.90 41.47 8.36
N ALA A 346 -9.61 40.61 7.37
CA ALA A 346 -9.44 41.09 5.99
C ALA A 346 -10.44 40.55 4.93
N THR A 347 -11.51 39.84 5.29
CA THR A 347 -12.34 39.05 4.34
C THR A 347 -13.76 39.56 4.08
N ASP A 348 -14.00 40.88 4.08
CA ASP A 348 -15.34 41.43 3.79
C ASP A 348 -15.62 41.75 2.30
N HIS A 349 -14.61 41.70 1.41
CA HIS A 349 -14.72 42.30 0.07
C HIS A 349 -15.08 41.39 -1.12
N LEU A 350 -15.18 40.07 -0.96
CA LEU A 350 -15.66 39.16 -2.01
C LEU A 350 -16.76 38.21 -1.52
N LEU A 351 -18.01 38.64 -1.73
CA LEU A 351 -19.26 37.89 -1.52
C LEU A 351 -19.51 37.44 -0.06
N HIS A 352 -20.77 37.14 0.27
CA HIS A 352 -21.17 36.51 1.54
C HIS A 352 -20.55 35.09 1.76
N SER A 353 -19.53 34.73 0.98
CA SER A 353 -18.78 33.48 0.97
C SER A 353 -17.42 33.59 1.66
N GLY A 354 -16.87 34.79 1.90
CA GLY A 354 -15.55 35.00 2.53
C GLY A 354 -15.41 34.31 3.90
N LYS A 355 -16.45 34.40 4.74
CA LYS A 355 -16.49 33.74 6.07
C LYS A 355 -16.35 32.22 6.04
N VAL A 356 -16.63 31.57 4.91
CA VAL A 356 -16.49 30.11 4.79
C VAL A 356 -15.01 29.70 4.80
N PHE A 357 -14.13 30.53 4.23
CA PHE A 357 -12.70 30.26 4.12
C PHE A 357 -11.92 30.53 5.41
N GLU A 358 -12.50 31.25 6.38
CA GLU A 358 -11.92 31.40 7.73
C GLU A 358 -11.80 30.05 8.48
N SER A 359 -12.61 29.06 8.09
CA SER A 359 -12.62 27.72 8.68
C SER A 359 -11.83 26.66 7.89
N VAL A 360 -11.10 27.09 6.85
CA VAL A 360 -10.41 26.23 5.89
C VAL A 360 -8.93 26.56 5.83
N ASP A 361 -8.10 25.53 5.82
CA ASP A 361 -6.66 25.67 5.61
C ASP A 361 -6.30 25.60 4.13
N LEU A 362 -5.40 26.46 3.67
CA LEU A 362 -4.85 26.38 2.32
C LEU A 362 -3.45 25.79 2.36
N LEU A 363 -3.18 24.80 1.51
CA LEU A 363 -1.90 24.09 1.42
C LEU A 363 -1.24 24.34 0.07
N ALA A 364 -0.12 25.06 0.06
CA ALA A 364 0.68 25.26 -1.14
C ALA A 364 1.79 24.20 -1.21
N PHE A 365 1.69 23.28 -2.18
CA PHE A 365 2.73 22.28 -2.40
C PHE A 365 3.90 22.87 -3.20
N PRO A 366 5.14 22.43 -2.93
CA PRO A 366 6.30 22.83 -3.70
C PRO A 366 6.22 22.33 -5.15
N ASP A 367 7.07 22.89 -6.01
CA ASP A 367 7.14 22.50 -7.41
C ASP A 367 7.75 21.11 -7.57
N TYR A 368 7.31 20.42 -8.61
CA TYR A 368 7.76 19.07 -8.96
C TYR A 368 8.95 19.12 -9.95
N SER A 369 9.65 20.25 -10.02
CA SER A 369 10.70 20.52 -10.99
C SER A 369 11.99 19.78 -10.66
N ASP A 370 12.62 19.20 -11.68
CA ASP A 370 13.96 18.59 -11.59
C ASP A 370 15.09 19.64 -11.54
N VAL A 371 14.77 20.92 -11.76
CA VAL A 371 15.75 22.01 -11.78
C VAL A 371 15.64 22.80 -10.48
N PHE A 372 16.60 22.59 -9.59
CA PHE A 372 16.87 23.49 -8.47
C PHE A 372 18.02 24.42 -8.84
N ASP A 373 17.99 25.65 -8.35
CA ASP A 373 19.08 26.60 -8.57
C ASP A 373 20.37 26.04 -7.97
N VAL A 374 21.34 25.77 -8.83
CA VAL A 374 22.71 25.45 -8.41
C VAL A 374 23.39 26.80 -8.13
N PRO A 375 23.97 27.01 -6.93
CA PRO A 375 24.70 28.23 -6.64
C PRO A 375 25.78 28.49 -7.72
N THR A 376 25.78 29.68 -8.31
CA THR A 376 26.71 30.03 -9.40
C THR A 376 28.13 30.34 -8.90
N ASP A 377 28.29 30.66 -7.60
CA ASP A 377 29.57 30.87 -6.93
C ASP A 377 29.88 29.68 -6.02
N VAL A 378 30.72 28.76 -6.50
CA VAL A 378 31.07 27.53 -5.79
C VAL A 378 32.52 27.60 -5.32
N GLU A 379 32.77 28.23 -4.18
CA GLU A 379 34.07 28.15 -3.47
C GLU A 379 34.25 26.80 -2.74
N HIS A 380 33.17 26.03 -2.54
CA HIS A 380 33.14 24.80 -1.75
C HIS A 380 32.47 23.64 -2.47
N THR A 381 32.92 22.41 -2.22
CA THR A 381 32.27 21.21 -2.77
C THR A 381 30.87 21.05 -2.17
N LEU A 382 29.84 21.14 -3.03
CA LEU A 382 28.44 21.00 -2.63
C LEU A 382 28.11 19.57 -2.20
N TYR A 383 27.10 19.41 -1.35
CA TYR A 383 26.60 18.11 -0.92
C TYR A 383 26.04 17.30 -2.11
N PRO A 384 26.65 16.16 -2.50
CA PRO A 384 26.33 15.49 -3.77
C PRO A 384 24.89 15.00 -3.91
N LEU A 385 24.23 14.67 -2.80
CA LEU A 385 22.86 14.14 -2.78
C LEU A 385 21.79 15.22 -2.61
N ALA A 386 22.15 16.50 -2.54
CA ALA A 386 21.20 17.58 -2.26
C ALA A 386 20.06 17.64 -3.29
N ALA A 387 20.38 17.59 -4.59
CA ALA A 387 19.38 17.65 -5.65
C ALA A 387 18.46 16.41 -5.66
N SER A 388 19.03 15.20 -5.54
CA SER A 388 18.26 13.95 -5.61
C SER A 388 17.34 13.78 -4.39
N LEU A 389 17.82 14.09 -3.18
CA LEU A 389 17.00 14.06 -1.96
C LEU A 389 15.91 15.13 -1.95
N SER A 390 16.22 16.35 -2.40
CA SER A 390 15.23 17.44 -2.48
C SER A 390 14.11 17.11 -3.46
N LEU A 391 14.45 16.58 -4.63
CA LEU A 391 13.47 16.16 -5.63
C LEU A 391 12.61 14.99 -5.13
N ALA A 392 13.25 14.00 -4.50
CA ALA A 392 12.57 12.86 -3.90
C ALA A 392 11.60 13.30 -2.79
N LYS A 393 12.00 14.25 -1.93
CA LYS A 393 11.15 14.86 -0.93
C LYS A 393 9.95 15.58 -1.55
N ASN A 394 10.17 16.48 -2.51
CA ASN A 394 9.08 17.23 -3.15
C ASN A 394 8.04 16.31 -3.81
N THR A 395 8.52 15.23 -4.43
CA THR A 395 7.69 14.16 -5.00
C THR A 395 6.87 13.45 -3.93
N TYR A 396 7.50 13.14 -2.80
CA TYR A 396 6.89 12.39 -1.71
C TYR A 396 5.82 13.19 -0.95
N LEU A 397 5.96 14.51 -0.83
CA LEU A 397 5.08 15.33 0.02
C LEU A 397 3.59 15.19 -0.33
N LEU A 398 3.21 15.18 -1.61
CA LEU A 398 1.79 15.01 -1.97
C LEU A 398 1.27 13.62 -1.56
N GLU A 399 2.05 12.56 -1.76
CA GLU A 399 1.69 11.21 -1.32
C GLU A 399 1.60 11.11 0.21
N ARG A 400 2.50 11.75 0.96
CA ARG A 400 2.44 11.80 2.43
C ARG A 400 1.12 12.40 2.92
N TYR A 401 0.66 13.48 2.31
CA TYR A 401 -0.62 14.10 2.65
C TYR A 401 -1.81 13.27 2.15
N THR A 402 -1.65 12.53 1.06
CA THR A 402 -2.64 11.57 0.55
C THR A 402 -2.85 10.41 1.52
N ASP A 403 -1.77 9.79 1.98
CA ASP A 403 -1.80 8.67 2.93
C ASP A 403 -2.44 9.07 4.26
N LYS A 404 -2.22 10.32 4.69
CA LYS A 404 -2.83 10.90 5.89
C LYS A 404 -4.23 11.49 5.65
N GLN A 405 -4.71 11.54 4.41
CA GLN A 405 -5.99 12.16 3.99
C GLN A 405 -6.16 13.62 4.41
N GLN A 406 -5.05 14.38 4.42
CA GLN A 406 -5.00 15.77 4.88
C GLN A 406 -5.40 16.80 3.82
N ILE A 407 -5.94 16.37 2.67
CA ILE A 407 -6.37 17.22 1.55
C ILE A 407 -7.80 16.83 1.18
N ASN A 408 -8.74 17.78 1.25
CA ASN A 408 -10.14 17.52 0.89
C ASN A 408 -10.44 17.90 -0.57
N LEU A 409 -9.89 19.02 -1.02
CA LEU A 409 -9.97 19.50 -2.41
C LEU A 409 -8.57 19.78 -2.93
N LEU A 410 -8.31 19.48 -4.19
CA LEU A 410 -7.00 19.65 -4.82
C LEU A 410 -7.14 20.45 -6.12
N LEU A 411 -6.56 21.64 -6.15
CA LEU A 411 -6.48 22.52 -7.31
C LEU A 411 -5.15 22.28 -8.02
N ALA A 412 -5.22 21.84 -9.28
CA ALA A 412 -4.09 21.51 -10.11
C ALA A 412 -3.82 22.60 -11.15
N CYS A 413 -2.63 23.21 -11.11
CA CYS A 413 -2.18 24.30 -11.98
C CYS A 413 -0.94 23.87 -12.79
N THR A 414 -1.11 23.58 -14.09
CA THR A 414 -0.03 23.08 -14.97
C THR A 414 0.70 21.88 -14.34
N THR A 415 0.13 20.69 -14.43
CA THR A 415 0.60 19.49 -13.73
C THR A 415 1.87 18.88 -14.29
N ALA A 416 2.11 19.00 -15.60
CA ALA A 416 3.31 18.46 -16.23
C ALA A 416 3.88 19.44 -17.26
N SER A 417 5.15 19.81 -17.08
CA SER A 417 5.88 20.64 -18.05
C SER A 417 6.49 19.77 -19.15
N ASN A 418 6.94 18.56 -18.80
CA ASN A 418 7.59 17.63 -19.72
C ASN A 418 6.84 16.31 -19.85
N ARG A 419 7.07 15.60 -20.97
CA ARG A 419 6.46 14.28 -21.23
C ARG A 419 6.92 13.20 -20.24
N SER A 420 8.14 13.29 -19.72
CA SER A 420 8.69 12.35 -18.72
C SER A 420 7.89 12.36 -17.41
N GLU A 421 7.38 13.52 -17.01
CA GLU A 421 6.64 13.73 -15.77
C GLU A 421 5.23 13.15 -15.81
N VAL A 422 4.61 13.05 -17.00
CA VAL A 422 3.19 12.68 -17.17
C VAL A 422 2.83 11.39 -16.44
N LYS A 423 3.67 10.36 -16.54
CA LYS A 423 3.40 9.06 -15.91
C LYS A 423 3.52 9.13 -14.39
N VAL A 424 4.53 9.85 -13.88
CA VAL A 424 4.77 9.99 -12.44
C VAL A 424 3.65 10.81 -11.80
N VAL A 425 3.38 12.01 -12.34
CA VAL A 425 2.32 12.89 -11.83
C VAL A 425 0.94 12.26 -11.99
N GLY A 426 0.68 11.60 -13.13
CA GLY A 426 -0.56 10.87 -13.35
C GLY A 426 -0.81 9.79 -12.29
N LYS A 427 0.21 9.01 -11.92
CA LYS A 427 0.12 8.01 -10.84
C LYS A 427 -0.21 8.64 -9.50
N VAL A 428 0.46 9.74 -9.14
CA VAL A 428 0.25 10.41 -7.85
C VAL A 428 -1.17 10.99 -7.75
N LEU A 429 -1.66 11.63 -8.82
CA LEU A 429 -3.02 12.18 -8.85
C LEU A 429 -4.10 11.08 -8.89
N ASP A 430 -3.89 10.00 -9.64
CA ASP A 430 -4.78 8.82 -9.62
C ASP A 430 -4.84 8.21 -8.22
N TYR A 431 -3.69 8.07 -7.56
CA TYR A 431 -3.61 7.60 -6.18
C TYR A 431 -4.37 8.51 -5.22
N TRP A 432 -4.19 9.84 -5.33
CA TRP A 432 -4.95 10.80 -4.53
C TRP A 432 -6.46 10.71 -4.73
N VAL A 433 -6.92 10.59 -5.97
CA VAL A 433 -8.35 10.42 -6.30
C VAL A 433 -8.88 9.14 -5.66
N LYS A 434 -8.19 8.01 -5.80
CA LYS A 434 -8.62 6.72 -5.24
C LYS A 434 -8.69 6.75 -3.72
N GLN A 435 -7.70 7.34 -3.05
CA GLN A 435 -7.68 7.39 -1.58
C GLN A 435 -8.70 8.37 -1.00
N SER A 436 -8.79 9.58 -1.57
CA SER A 436 -9.59 10.67 -1.02
C SER A 436 -11.04 10.67 -1.53
N GLN A 437 -11.24 10.50 -2.84
CA GLN A 437 -12.56 10.56 -3.49
C GLN A 437 -13.20 9.18 -3.67
N GLY A 438 -12.42 8.10 -3.63
CA GLY A 438 -12.90 6.73 -3.69
C GLY A 438 -12.37 5.97 -4.90
N GLU A 439 -12.18 4.68 -4.71
CA GLU A 439 -11.51 3.79 -5.66
C GLU A 439 -12.29 3.62 -6.96
N ASN A 440 -13.63 3.57 -6.88
CA ASN A 440 -14.50 3.25 -7.99
C ASN A 440 -15.50 4.37 -8.32
N LYS A 441 -15.93 4.43 -9.59
CA LYS A 441 -16.89 5.41 -10.10
C LYS A 441 -18.20 5.47 -9.30
N HIS A 442 -18.69 4.35 -8.80
CA HIS A 442 -19.91 4.27 -7.99
C HIS A 442 -19.82 5.04 -6.65
N VAL A 443 -18.62 5.08 -6.06
CA VAL A 443 -18.38 5.83 -4.82
C VAL A 443 -18.24 7.32 -5.14
N ARG A 444 -17.51 7.65 -6.21
CA ARG A 444 -17.27 9.02 -6.65
C ARG A 444 -18.53 9.74 -7.14
N SER A 445 -19.43 9.05 -7.85
CA SER A 445 -20.62 9.67 -8.45
C SER A 445 -21.63 10.29 -7.47
N ARG A 446 -21.42 10.12 -6.16
CA ARG A 446 -22.26 10.71 -5.10
C ARG A 446 -21.92 12.17 -4.81
N ARG A 447 -20.78 12.65 -5.29
CA ARG A 447 -20.25 13.99 -5.04
C ARG A 447 -19.62 14.58 -6.29
N ASN A 448 -19.36 15.88 -6.25
CA ASN A 448 -18.60 16.51 -7.31
C ASN A 448 -17.11 16.16 -7.17
N PRO A 449 -16.34 16.17 -8.27
CA PRO A 449 -14.92 15.86 -8.21
C PRO A 449 -14.16 16.83 -7.29
N GLY A 450 -13.37 16.26 -6.37
CA GLY A 450 -12.49 17.05 -5.51
C GLY A 450 -11.15 17.43 -6.17
N LEU A 451 -10.74 16.75 -7.24
CA LEU A 451 -9.60 17.15 -8.08
C LEU A 451 -10.08 18.11 -9.17
N ILE A 452 -9.53 19.32 -9.20
CA ILE A 452 -9.97 20.39 -10.09
C ILE A 452 -8.75 20.93 -10.84
N TRP A 453 -8.76 20.82 -12.16
CA TRP A 453 -7.79 21.55 -12.99
C TRP A 453 -8.21 23.02 -13.08
N ALA A 454 -7.38 23.91 -12.54
CA ALA A 454 -7.62 25.35 -12.55
C ALA A 454 -6.76 26.01 -13.65
N LEU A 455 -7.41 26.51 -14.70
CA LEU A 455 -6.74 27.29 -15.73
C LEU A 455 -6.65 28.74 -15.27
N THR A 456 -5.42 29.22 -15.12
CA THR A 456 -5.08 30.59 -14.69
C THR A 456 -4.45 31.37 -15.83
N PRO A 457 -4.31 32.71 -15.73
CA PRO A 457 -3.61 33.51 -16.75
C PRO A 457 -2.14 33.09 -16.98
N PHE A 458 -1.57 32.34 -16.03
CA PHE A 458 -0.20 31.85 -16.04
C PHE A 458 -0.07 30.41 -16.59
N ASP A 459 -1.12 29.89 -17.22
CA ASP A 459 -1.09 28.59 -17.89
C ASP A 459 -0.20 28.65 -19.14
N GLN A 460 0.58 27.59 -19.39
CA GLN A 460 1.44 27.47 -20.57
C GLN A 460 0.67 27.65 -21.88
N ARG A 461 -0.60 27.21 -21.93
CA ARG A 461 -1.49 27.34 -23.10
C ARG A 461 -1.78 28.79 -23.46
N ILE A 462 -1.71 29.69 -22.49
CA ILE A 462 -2.03 31.11 -22.61
C ILE A 462 -0.75 31.91 -22.78
N ALA A 463 0.30 31.57 -22.01
CA ALA A 463 1.58 32.26 -22.02
C ALA A 463 2.35 32.12 -23.35
N SER A 464 2.19 31.00 -24.07
CA SER A 464 2.86 30.80 -25.36
C SER A 464 2.02 29.98 -26.34
N ALA A 465 1.76 30.55 -27.53
CA ALA A 465 1.01 29.92 -28.60
C ALA A 465 1.69 28.65 -29.19
N SER A 466 2.97 28.42 -28.89
CA SER A 466 3.76 27.27 -29.36
C SER A 466 4.10 26.25 -28.26
N ALA A 467 3.71 26.50 -27.00
CA ALA A 467 4.00 25.59 -25.90
C ALA A 467 3.16 24.31 -25.96
N LYS A 468 3.82 23.15 -25.86
CA LYS A 468 3.17 21.84 -25.76
C LYS A 468 2.73 21.61 -24.32
N ASN A 469 1.43 21.73 -24.04
CA ASN A 469 0.87 21.38 -22.75
C ASN A 469 0.72 19.84 -22.64
N HIS A 470 1.14 19.27 -21.50
CA HIS A 470 1.09 17.82 -21.25
C HIS A 470 -0.01 17.40 -20.26
N ASP A 471 -0.79 18.34 -19.71
CA ASP A 471 -1.83 18.05 -18.74
C ASP A 471 -2.94 17.17 -19.31
N GLU A 472 -3.25 17.28 -20.60
CA GLU A 472 -4.26 16.44 -21.23
C GLU A 472 -3.86 14.95 -21.16
N ALA A 473 -2.57 14.63 -21.21
CA ALA A 473 -2.08 13.27 -21.03
C ALA A 473 -2.18 12.81 -19.55
N VAL A 474 -1.94 13.73 -18.60
CA VAL A 474 -2.14 13.48 -17.16
C VAL A 474 -3.63 13.25 -16.86
N GLN A 475 -4.52 14.09 -17.38
CA GLN A 475 -5.96 13.98 -17.24
C GLN A 475 -6.49 12.62 -17.73
N ARG A 476 -6.04 12.18 -18.93
CA ARG A 476 -6.37 10.86 -19.47
C ARG A 476 -5.86 9.72 -18.58
N TYR A 477 -4.71 9.89 -17.94
CA TYR A 477 -4.16 8.90 -17.02
C TYR A 477 -5.01 8.77 -15.75
N VAL A 478 -5.42 9.90 -15.17
CA VAL A 478 -6.18 9.95 -13.91
C VAL A 478 -7.63 9.44 -14.07
N GLY A 479 -8.24 9.65 -15.22
CA GLY A 479 -9.54 9.08 -15.55
C GLY A 479 -10.47 10.04 -16.29
N ASN A 480 -11.77 9.89 -16.05
CA ASN A 480 -12.79 10.56 -16.84
C ASN A 480 -13.18 11.94 -16.27
N PRO A 481 -13.41 12.95 -17.12
CA PRO A 481 -13.94 14.24 -16.69
C PRO A 481 -15.33 14.08 -16.06
N GLY A 482 -15.58 14.85 -15.00
CA GLY A 482 -16.83 14.82 -14.22
C GLY A 482 -16.98 13.64 -13.25
N ASP A 483 -16.10 12.63 -13.33
CA ASP A 483 -16.01 11.53 -12.35
C ASP A 483 -14.76 11.68 -11.48
N SER A 484 -13.58 11.52 -12.08
CA SER A 484 -12.30 11.60 -11.36
C SER A 484 -11.87 13.03 -11.11
N TRP A 485 -12.23 13.95 -12.02
CA TRP A 485 -11.76 15.33 -11.99
C TRP A 485 -12.68 16.33 -12.67
N GLY A 486 -12.58 17.60 -12.29
CA GLY A 486 -13.27 18.74 -12.88
C GLY A 486 -12.32 19.78 -13.47
N THR A 487 -12.88 20.80 -14.12
CA THR A 487 -12.11 21.93 -14.67
C THR A 487 -12.77 23.25 -14.34
N MET A 488 -11.95 24.24 -13.99
CA MET A 488 -12.38 25.61 -13.75
C MET A 488 -11.52 26.61 -14.51
N LEU A 489 -12.18 27.65 -15.01
CA LEU A 489 -11.54 28.78 -15.66
C LEU A 489 -11.45 29.93 -14.64
N ALA A 490 -10.25 30.17 -14.13
CA ALA A 490 -9.92 31.25 -13.20
C ALA A 490 -9.03 32.28 -13.93
N LEU A 491 -9.49 32.74 -15.10
CA LEU A 491 -8.75 33.68 -15.96
C LEU A 491 -9.07 35.15 -15.63
N ASP A 492 -10.30 35.40 -15.22
CA ASP A 492 -10.85 36.71 -14.94
C ASP A 492 -11.56 36.72 -13.59
N THR A 493 -11.90 37.90 -13.08
CA THR A 493 -12.57 38.08 -11.78
C THR A 493 -13.87 37.28 -11.70
N ARG A 494 -14.65 37.21 -12.79
CA ARG A 494 -15.89 36.40 -12.85
C ARG A 494 -15.63 34.90 -12.84
N GLY A 495 -14.52 34.45 -13.42
CA GLY A 495 -14.05 33.06 -13.33
C GLY A 495 -13.70 32.69 -11.90
N ILE A 496 -12.95 33.56 -11.22
CA ILE A 496 -12.59 33.42 -9.80
C ILE A 496 -13.85 33.39 -8.93
N GLU A 497 -14.80 34.31 -9.10
CA GLU A 497 -16.07 34.32 -8.34
C GLU A 497 -16.85 33.01 -8.46
N ARG A 498 -16.89 32.42 -9.67
CA ARG A 498 -17.52 31.11 -9.91
C ARG A 498 -16.78 29.97 -9.20
N MET A 499 -15.44 29.98 -9.23
CA MET A 499 -14.62 29.03 -8.49
C MET A 499 -14.87 29.14 -6.98
N VAL A 500 -14.80 30.35 -6.42
CA VAL A 500 -15.06 30.60 -4.99
C VAL A 500 -16.46 30.13 -4.59
N THR A 501 -17.47 30.40 -5.43
CA THR A 501 -18.85 29.95 -5.18
C THR A 501 -18.96 28.43 -5.15
N TYR A 502 -18.33 27.73 -6.10
CA TYR A 502 -18.31 26.27 -6.10
C TYR A 502 -17.60 25.71 -4.88
N LEU A 503 -16.39 26.22 -4.56
CA LEU A 503 -15.61 25.75 -3.42
C LEU A 503 -16.39 25.97 -2.11
N ALA A 504 -17.02 27.14 -1.94
CA ALA A 504 -17.85 27.43 -0.78
C ALA A 504 -19.07 26.50 -0.66
N GLN A 505 -19.66 26.05 -1.77
CA GLN A 505 -20.75 25.07 -1.76
C GLN A 505 -20.26 23.69 -1.29
N GLU A 506 -19.13 23.21 -1.81
CA GLU A 506 -18.54 21.94 -1.38
C GLU A 506 -18.09 21.99 0.09
N ILE A 507 -17.55 23.12 0.55
CA ILE A 507 -17.17 23.29 1.96
C ILE A 507 -18.39 23.22 2.87
N ARG A 508 -19.49 23.88 2.51
CA ARG A 508 -20.74 23.87 3.29
C ARG A 508 -21.40 22.49 3.36
N ARG A 509 -21.12 21.62 2.39
CA ARG A 509 -21.66 20.26 2.33
C ARG A 509 -20.99 19.30 3.33
N ASP A 510 -19.93 19.72 4.03
CA ASP A 510 -19.16 18.89 4.96
C ASP A 510 -18.71 17.55 4.31
N ILE A 511 -18.18 17.67 3.09
CA ILE A 511 -17.69 16.54 2.28
C ILE A 511 -16.64 15.70 3.02
N LYS A 512 -15.93 16.31 3.98
CA LYS A 512 -14.93 15.67 4.82
C LYS A 512 -15.60 14.68 5.77
N ALA A 513 -16.56 15.11 6.58
CA ALA A 513 -17.26 14.22 7.51
C ALA A 513 -18.05 13.13 6.76
N GLU A 514 -18.69 13.46 5.64
CA GLU A 514 -19.36 12.47 4.78
C GLU A 514 -18.39 11.37 4.33
N ARG A 515 -17.21 11.75 3.84
CA ARG A 515 -16.21 10.80 3.35
C ARG A 515 -15.61 9.95 4.49
N ILE A 516 -15.22 10.57 5.59
CA ILE A 516 -14.66 9.83 6.74
C ILE A 516 -15.70 8.84 7.26
N THR A 517 -16.98 9.22 7.31
CA THR A 517 -18.09 8.33 7.69
C THR A 517 -18.21 7.13 6.72
N GLU A 518 -18.11 7.35 5.40
CA GLU A 518 -18.12 6.25 4.44
C GLU A 518 -16.95 5.28 4.66
N GLN A 519 -15.74 5.79 4.85
CA GLN A 519 -14.54 4.96 5.06
C GLN A 519 -14.56 4.24 6.40
N LEU A 520 -15.14 4.85 7.45
CA LEU A 520 -15.37 4.19 8.72
C LEU A 520 -16.29 2.97 8.54
N HIS A 521 -17.41 3.12 7.82
CA HIS A 521 -18.29 1.99 7.54
C HIS A 521 -17.63 0.93 6.66
N GLU A 522 -16.81 1.33 5.67
CA GLU A 522 -16.00 0.39 4.86
C GLU A 522 -15.04 -0.41 5.74
N LEU A 523 -14.32 0.25 6.67
CA LEU A 523 -13.41 -0.39 7.62
C LEU A 523 -14.15 -1.34 8.57
N GLN A 524 -15.26 -0.90 9.16
CA GLN A 524 -16.07 -1.74 10.05
C GLN A 524 -16.60 -2.98 9.31
N ARG A 525 -17.06 -2.82 8.07
CA ARG A 525 -17.50 -3.93 7.23
C ARG A 525 -16.34 -4.89 6.93
N GLU A 526 -15.20 -4.38 6.49
CA GLU A 526 -14.04 -5.21 6.15
C GLU A 526 -13.52 -6.01 7.37
N LEU A 527 -13.48 -5.39 8.55
CA LEU A 527 -13.12 -6.07 9.79
C LEU A 527 -14.17 -7.13 10.18
N THR A 528 -15.46 -6.78 10.17
CA THR A 528 -16.50 -7.60 10.81
C THR A 528 -17.14 -8.63 9.86
N GLU A 529 -17.23 -8.34 8.57
CA GLU A 529 -17.91 -9.18 7.56
C GLU A 529 -16.92 -9.97 6.68
N ASN A 530 -15.65 -9.58 6.62
CA ASN A 530 -14.62 -10.30 5.85
C ASN A 530 -13.56 -10.92 6.78
N LEU A 531 -12.72 -10.09 7.43
CA LEU A 531 -11.54 -10.58 8.15
C LEU A 531 -11.88 -11.46 9.36
N LEU A 532 -12.89 -11.06 10.14
CA LEU A 532 -13.27 -11.75 11.39
C LEU A 532 -14.53 -12.62 11.27
N ALA A 533 -15.28 -12.49 10.17
CA ALA A 533 -16.58 -13.14 10.02
C ALA A 533 -16.52 -14.66 10.13
N GLY A 534 -15.51 -15.28 9.52
CA GLY A 534 -15.34 -16.74 9.54
C GLY A 534 -15.02 -17.31 10.93
N TRP A 535 -14.49 -16.48 11.83
CA TRP A 535 -14.01 -16.87 13.16
C TRP A 535 -15.06 -16.63 14.26
N SER A 536 -16.04 -15.76 14.02
CA SER A 536 -17.16 -15.51 14.93
C SER A 536 -18.32 -16.49 14.72
N GLN A 537 -18.98 -16.92 15.79
CA GLN A 537 -20.22 -17.69 15.69
C GLN A 537 -21.36 -16.82 15.13
N SER A 538 -22.03 -17.30 14.09
CA SER A 538 -23.20 -16.62 13.54
C SER A 538 -24.44 -16.89 14.38
N ALA A 539 -25.25 -15.85 14.61
CA ALA A 539 -26.52 -15.95 15.35
C ALA A 539 -27.64 -16.65 14.54
N THR A 540 -27.41 -16.90 13.25
CA THR A 540 -28.33 -17.57 12.32
C THR A 540 -27.91 -19.01 12.08
N SER A 541 -28.89 -19.89 11.78
CA SER A 541 -28.62 -21.26 11.36
C SER A 541 -27.61 -21.29 10.21
N GLU A 542 -26.50 -22.01 10.39
CA GLU A 542 -25.40 -22.09 9.41
C GLU A 542 -25.89 -22.49 8.02
N SER A 543 -26.84 -23.44 7.95
CA SER A 543 -27.45 -23.90 6.70
C SER A 543 -28.14 -22.78 5.91
N GLN A 544 -28.84 -21.84 6.57
CA GLN A 544 -29.47 -20.70 5.89
C GLN A 544 -28.43 -19.71 5.36
N GLN A 545 -27.33 -19.53 6.10
CA GLN A 545 -26.25 -18.65 5.68
C GLN A 545 -25.54 -19.22 4.45
N LYS A 546 -25.20 -20.51 4.45
CA LYS A 546 -24.58 -21.21 3.31
C LYS A 546 -25.47 -21.17 2.07
N GLN A 547 -26.79 -21.37 2.22
CA GLN A 547 -27.75 -21.22 1.11
C GLN A 547 -27.72 -19.82 0.49
N ARG A 548 -27.77 -18.76 1.32
CA ARG A 548 -27.70 -17.37 0.82
C ARG A 548 -26.38 -17.07 0.11
N ILE A 549 -25.27 -17.58 0.63
CA ILE A 549 -23.95 -17.44 0.02
C ILE A 549 -23.93 -18.11 -1.36
N ALA A 550 -24.42 -19.36 -1.45
CA ALA A 550 -24.51 -20.09 -2.71
C ALA A 550 -25.36 -19.36 -3.74
N GLU A 551 -26.55 -18.88 -3.38
CA GLU A 551 -27.42 -18.10 -4.28
C GLU A 551 -26.77 -16.81 -4.78
N THR A 552 -26.08 -16.09 -3.88
CA THR A 552 -25.40 -14.84 -4.21
C THR A 552 -24.24 -15.08 -5.20
N LEU A 553 -23.40 -16.09 -4.93
CA LEU A 553 -22.28 -16.46 -5.79
C LEU A 553 -22.74 -16.96 -7.16
N LEU A 554 -23.74 -17.86 -7.18
CA LEU A 554 -24.32 -18.39 -8.41
C LEU A 554 -24.87 -17.26 -9.29
N LYS A 555 -25.66 -16.35 -8.71
CA LYS A 555 -26.26 -15.24 -9.44
C LYS A 555 -25.20 -14.30 -10.02
N ALA A 556 -24.15 -13.99 -9.25
CA ALA A 556 -23.07 -13.13 -9.71
C ALA A 556 -22.28 -13.78 -10.86
N LEU A 557 -21.81 -15.01 -10.66
CA LEU A 557 -20.96 -15.72 -11.62
C LEU A 557 -21.70 -16.11 -12.90
N GLN A 558 -23.00 -16.41 -12.82
CA GLN A 558 -23.82 -16.74 -13.99
C GLN A 558 -23.93 -15.57 -14.99
N THR A 559 -23.84 -14.32 -14.53
CA THR A 559 -23.88 -13.16 -15.44
C THR A 559 -22.58 -12.96 -16.23
N ARG A 560 -21.49 -13.62 -15.85
CA ARG A 560 -20.13 -13.41 -16.37
C ARG A 560 -19.45 -14.71 -16.85
N THR A 561 -20.21 -15.65 -17.40
CA THR A 561 -19.70 -16.98 -17.84
C THR A 561 -18.56 -16.90 -18.86
N GLY A 562 -18.49 -15.84 -19.68
CA GLY A 562 -17.41 -15.65 -20.65
C GLY A 562 -16.02 -15.44 -20.05
N LEU A 563 -15.92 -15.06 -18.77
CA LEU A 563 -14.67 -14.83 -18.04
C LEU A 563 -14.33 -15.96 -17.07
N HIS A 564 -15.03 -17.09 -17.16
CA HIS A 564 -14.86 -18.21 -16.24
C HIS A 564 -13.45 -18.83 -16.32
N GLY A 565 -12.88 -18.93 -17.52
CA GLY A 565 -11.50 -19.43 -17.69
C GLY A 565 -10.47 -18.57 -16.96
N GLU A 566 -10.58 -17.24 -17.09
CA GLU A 566 -9.71 -16.29 -16.39
C GLU A 566 -9.87 -16.42 -14.86
N LEU A 567 -11.10 -16.61 -14.36
CA LEU A 567 -11.33 -16.85 -12.94
C LEU A 567 -10.58 -18.10 -12.46
N LEU A 568 -10.72 -19.23 -13.14
CA LEU A 568 -10.07 -20.49 -12.74
C LEU A 568 -8.54 -20.40 -12.79
N GLU A 569 -7.99 -19.74 -13.82
CA GLU A 569 -6.55 -19.54 -13.95
C GLU A 569 -6.00 -18.70 -12.78
N ARG A 570 -6.72 -17.65 -12.36
CA ARG A 570 -6.29 -16.77 -11.27
C ARG A 570 -6.40 -17.39 -9.88
N LEU A 571 -7.21 -18.43 -9.70
CA LEU A 571 -7.31 -19.19 -8.43
C LEU A 571 -6.06 -20.04 -8.14
N LEU A 572 -5.23 -20.30 -9.15
CA LEU A 572 -4.00 -21.09 -9.01
C LEU A 572 -2.76 -20.19 -8.86
N PRO A 573 -1.75 -20.64 -8.08
CA PRO A 573 -0.45 -19.96 -8.01
C PRO A 573 0.37 -20.23 -9.28
N SER A 574 1.36 -19.38 -9.56
CA SER A 574 2.24 -19.61 -10.71
C SER A 574 3.23 -20.75 -10.46
N ARG A 575 3.67 -21.40 -11.54
CA ARG A 575 4.67 -22.48 -11.49
C ARG A 575 5.99 -22.01 -10.87
N ASP A 576 6.44 -20.80 -11.22
CA ASP A 576 7.72 -20.26 -10.77
C ASP A 576 7.71 -19.98 -9.26
N GLU A 577 6.57 -19.53 -8.72
CA GLU A 577 6.40 -19.29 -7.29
C GLU A 577 6.52 -20.58 -6.47
N LEU A 578 5.88 -21.67 -6.92
CA LEU A 578 5.99 -22.97 -6.25
C LEU A 578 7.40 -23.57 -6.38
N ARG A 579 8.05 -23.38 -7.54
CA ARG A 579 9.45 -23.83 -7.74
C ARG A 579 10.40 -23.13 -6.77
N ALA A 580 10.25 -21.82 -6.60
CA ALA A 580 11.05 -21.06 -5.64
C ALA A 580 10.86 -21.59 -4.21
N LEU A 581 9.61 -21.86 -3.79
CA LEU A 581 9.33 -22.43 -2.47
C LEU A 581 10.00 -23.79 -2.25
N TYR A 582 10.01 -24.67 -3.26
CA TYR A 582 10.65 -25.98 -3.17
C TYR A 582 12.18 -25.87 -3.02
N LEU A 583 12.80 -24.98 -3.82
CA LEU A 583 14.26 -24.80 -3.81
C LEU A 583 14.77 -24.16 -2.52
N GLN A 584 13.96 -23.30 -1.90
CA GLN A 584 14.29 -22.59 -0.67
C GLN A 584 14.45 -23.52 0.53
N GLN A 585 13.55 -24.49 0.72
CA GLN A 585 13.65 -25.46 1.82
C GLN A 585 14.96 -26.27 1.76
N HIS A 586 15.47 -26.55 0.56
CA HIS A 586 16.72 -27.27 0.39
C HIS A 586 17.96 -26.44 0.76
N ASN A 587 17.93 -25.11 0.65
CA ASN A 587 19.09 -24.28 1.00
C ASN A 587 19.36 -24.25 2.52
N CYS A 588 18.33 -24.40 3.35
CA CYS A 588 18.48 -24.44 4.80
C CYS A 588 19.10 -25.76 5.31
N ALA A 589 19.03 -26.83 4.52
CA ALA A 589 19.56 -28.15 4.90
C ALA A 589 20.98 -28.45 4.37
N VAL A 590 21.51 -27.66 3.42
CA VAL A 590 22.71 -28.02 2.64
C VAL A 590 24.01 -27.32 3.12
N GLU A 591 24.01 -26.62 4.26
CA GLU A 591 25.23 -26.01 4.84
C GLU A 591 26.36 -26.98 5.24
N LEU A 592 26.32 -28.27 4.88
CA LEU A 592 27.38 -29.24 5.22
C LEU A 592 27.98 -30.07 4.08
N ILE A 593 27.70 -29.82 2.80
CA ILE A 593 28.35 -30.60 1.72
C ILE A 593 28.78 -29.72 0.54
N THR A 594 30.10 -29.65 0.31
CA THR A 594 30.76 -29.00 -0.83
C THR A 594 30.27 -29.58 -2.17
N PRO A 595 29.98 -28.76 -3.20
CA PRO A 595 29.57 -29.29 -4.49
C PRO A 595 30.81 -29.61 -5.35
N ALA A 596 30.96 -30.88 -5.73
CA ALA A 596 31.82 -31.25 -6.86
C ALA A 596 31.06 -30.97 -8.16
N ALA A 597 31.68 -30.21 -9.06
CA ALA A 597 31.13 -29.91 -10.38
C ALA A 597 31.18 -31.13 -11.30
N SER A 598 30.07 -31.48 -11.96
CA SER A 598 30.04 -32.39 -13.11
C SER A 598 29.18 -31.80 -14.23
N ASN A 599 29.74 -31.83 -15.43
CA ASN A 599 29.21 -31.24 -16.67
C ASN A 599 27.85 -31.83 -17.08
N HIS A 600 26.95 -30.96 -17.54
CA HIS A 600 25.60 -31.31 -18.02
C HIS A 600 25.53 -31.42 -19.55
N GLU A 601 24.93 -32.49 -20.06
CA GLU A 601 24.24 -32.47 -21.36
C GLU A 601 22.70 -32.52 -21.17
N PRO A 602 21.91 -31.74 -21.93
CA PRO A 602 20.50 -31.48 -21.61
C PRO A 602 19.50 -32.55 -22.10
N PHE A 603 19.97 -33.67 -22.67
CA PHE A 603 19.13 -34.64 -23.39
C PHE A 603 19.42 -36.11 -23.07
N SER A 604 19.90 -36.45 -21.86
CA SER A 604 20.07 -37.86 -21.47
C SER A 604 18.78 -38.48 -20.89
N ILE A 605 18.46 -39.70 -21.33
CA ILE A 605 17.31 -40.49 -20.89
C ILE A 605 17.67 -41.17 -19.57
N GLY A 606 17.78 -40.40 -18.49
CA GLY A 606 17.72 -40.87 -17.09
C GLY A 606 18.59 -42.07 -16.66
N ILE A 607 19.63 -42.43 -17.41
CA ILE A 607 20.59 -43.50 -17.11
C ILE A 607 21.96 -43.04 -17.63
N ASP A 608 22.83 -42.54 -16.75
CA ASP A 608 24.26 -42.44 -17.03
C ASP A 608 24.89 -43.81 -16.74
N LEU A 609 24.73 -44.74 -17.68
CA LEU A 609 25.46 -46.00 -17.68
C LEU A 609 26.75 -45.78 -18.46
N ASP A 610 27.88 -45.63 -17.77
CA ASP A 610 29.19 -45.70 -18.42
C ASP A 610 29.45 -47.15 -18.85
N LEU A 611 29.10 -47.46 -20.11
CA LEU A 611 29.20 -48.78 -20.74
C LEU A 611 30.65 -49.27 -20.92
N PHE A 612 31.65 -48.48 -20.48
CA PHE A 612 33.07 -48.79 -20.60
C PHE A 612 33.84 -48.78 -19.28
N SER A 613 33.18 -48.65 -18.12
CA SER A 613 33.87 -48.83 -16.83
C SER A 613 33.98 -50.31 -16.48
N ASP A 614 35.21 -50.80 -16.31
CA ASP A 614 35.46 -52.15 -15.79
C ASP A 614 34.94 -52.29 -14.35
N PRO A 615 34.32 -53.42 -13.96
CA PRO A 615 33.77 -53.61 -12.62
C PRO A 615 34.92 -53.86 -11.63
N SER A 616 35.38 -52.82 -10.95
CA SER A 616 36.28 -52.96 -9.81
C SER A 616 35.51 -53.46 -8.59
N LEU A 617 35.58 -54.77 -8.38
CA LEU A 617 35.14 -55.44 -7.15
C LEU A 617 35.95 -54.91 -5.96
N SER A 618 35.35 -54.04 -5.14
CA SER A 618 35.79 -53.77 -3.77
C SER A 618 34.60 -53.97 -2.82
N PRO A 619 34.75 -54.71 -1.71
CA PRO A 619 33.64 -55.01 -0.82
C PRO A 619 33.33 -53.79 0.06
N GLU A 620 32.13 -53.25 -0.06
CA GLU A 620 31.61 -52.23 0.86
C GLU A 620 31.36 -52.83 2.24
N LEU A 621 32.07 -52.30 3.23
CA LEU A 621 31.70 -52.39 4.64
C LEU A 621 30.47 -51.50 4.86
N PRO A 622 29.39 -52.00 5.52
CA PRO A 622 28.22 -51.19 5.79
C PRO A 622 28.56 -50.16 6.88
N THR A 623 28.81 -48.93 6.46
CA THR A 623 28.89 -47.80 7.38
C THR A 623 27.47 -47.29 7.55
N SER A 624 26.84 -47.65 8.66
CA SER A 624 25.54 -47.14 9.09
C SER A 624 25.64 -45.65 9.40
N ALA A 625 25.45 -44.82 8.38
CA ALA A 625 25.05 -43.43 8.53
C ALA A 625 23.53 -43.40 8.69
N THR A 626 23.06 -42.93 9.83
CA THR A 626 21.65 -42.66 10.11
C THR A 626 21.08 -41.71 9.06
N MET A 627 20.29 -42.24 8.13
CA MET A 627 19.44 -41.47 7.23
C MET A 627 18.33 -40.81 8.07
N GLN A 628 18.37 -39.48 8.22
CA GLN A 628 17.17 -38.73 8.57
C GLN A 628 16.22 -38.76 7.36
N SER A 629 14.93 -38.99 7.64
CA SER A 629 13.85 -39.36 6.72
C SER A 629 13.63 -38.37 5.57
N SER A 630 13.65 -38.84 4.31
CA SER A 630 13.20 -38.06 3.15
C SER A 630 11.73 -37.61 3.24
N GLY A 631 10.90 -38.34 4.01
CA GLY A 631 9.49 -38.06 4.20
C GLY A 631 9.17 -36.75 4.93
N ASP A 632 10.04 -36.26 5.83
CA ASP A 632 9.75 -35.04 6.58
C ASP A 632 9.76 -33.80 5.66
N TYR A 633 10.69 -33.75 4.69
CA TYR A 633 10.83 -32.64 3.76
C TYR A 633 9.62 -32.48 2.82
N GLU A 634 9.12 -33.58 2.26
CA GLU A 634 7.98 -33.53 1.35
C GLU A 634 6.68 -33.17 2.08
N THR A 635 6.57 -33.57 3.34
CA THR A 635 5.45 -33.15 4.19
C THR A 635 5.51 -31.66 4.52
N GLU A 636 6.70 -31.11 4.74
CA GLU A 636 6.89 -29.68 4.98
C GLU A 636 6.60 -28.87 3.72
N TYR A 637 7.07 -29.33 2.55
CA TYR A 637 6.75 -28.71 1.26
C TYR A 637 5.23 -28.70 1.01
N ALA A 638 4.53 -29.81 1.25
CA ALA A 638 3.07 -29.89 1.10
C ALA A 638 2.34 -28.85 1.97
N LYS A 639 2.74 -28.70 3.23
CA LYS A 639 2.19 -27.68 4.15
C LYS A 639 2.46 -26.26 3.65
N ASN A 640 3.69 -26.00 3.19
CA ASN A 640 4.06 -24.69 2.65
C ASN A 640 3.33 -24.33 1.36
N VAL A 641 3.09 -25.30 0.47
CA VAL A 641 2.28 -25.13 -0.75
C VAL A 641 0.84 -24.75 -0.38
N GLN A 642 0.22 -25.45 0.56
CA GLN A 642 -1.15 -25.14 0.99
C GLN A 642 -1.23 -23.75 1.63
N ARG A 643 -0.30 -23.43 2.55
CA ARG A 643 -0.22 -22.12 3.19
C ARG A 643 -0.06 -21.00 2.15
N TYR A 644 0.83 -21.20 1.19
CA TYR A 644 1.03 -20.27 0.09
C TYR A 644 -0.23 -20.09 -0.76
N TRP A 645 -0.93 -21.17 -1.08
CA TRP A 645 -2.14 -21.11 -1.89
C TRP A 645 -3.30 -20.44 -1.17
N ILE A 646 -3.52 -20.71 0.12
CA ILE A 646 -4.53 -20.01 0.94
C ILE A 646 -4.24 -18.51 0.96
N ASN A 647 -2.98 -18.14 1.19
CA ASN A 647 -2.50 -16.77 1.16
C ASN A 647 -2.69 -16.10 -0.22
N HIS A 648 -2.43 -16.82 -1.30
CA HIS A 648 -2.69 -16.38 -2.67
C HIS A 648 -4.18 -16.07 -2.87
N LEU A 649 -5.07 -16.99 -2.49
CA LEU A 649 -6.52 -16.79 -2.59
C LEU A 649 -6.98 -15.55 -1.79
N ARG A 650 -6.47 -15.35 -0.58
CA ARG A 650 -6.80 -14.19 0.28
C ARG A 650 -6.29 -12.85 -0.26
N LYS A 651 -5.32 -12.85 -1.18
CA LYS A 651 -4.84 -11.64 -1.87
C LYS A 651 -5.68 -11.29 -3.11
N LEU A 652 -6.44 -12.24 -3.69
CA LEU A 652 -7.21 -12.01 -4.92
C LEU A 652 -8.28 -10.90 -4.80
N PRO A 653 -9.09 -10.80 -3.72
CA PRO A 653 -10.11 -9.76 -3.62
C PRO A 653 -9.55 -8.33 -3.57
N ASP A 654 -8.28 -8.17 -3.19
CA ASP A 654 -7.61 -6.87 -3.10
C ASP A 654 -7.01 -6.42 -4.44
N ASN A 655 -7.04 -7.28 -5.47
CA ASN A 655 -6.59 -6.94 -6.82
C ASN A 655 -7.71 -6.21 -7.58
N ALA A 656 -7.80 -4.90 -7.41
CA ALA A 656 -8.83 -4.08 -8.06
C ALA A 656 -8.92 -4.24 -9.60
N PRO A 657 -7.81 -4.29 -10.36
CA PRO A 657 -7.84 -4.60 -11.79
C PRO A 657 -8.49 -5.95 -12.12
N LEU A 658 -8.25 -6.98 -11.31
CA LEU A 658 -8.86 -8.30 -11.50
C LEU A 658 -10.37 -8.26 -11.22
N ILE A 659 -10.77 -7.57 -10.16
CA ILE A 659 -12.19 -7.37 -9.80
C ILE A 659 -12.93 -6.62 -10.92
N GLU A 660 -12.31 -5.57 -11.47
CA GLU A 660 -12.84 -4.82 -12.62
C GLU A 660 -12.94 -5.68 -13.88
N LEU A 661 -11.90 -6.46 -14.19
CA LEU A 661 -11.87 -7.38 -15.32
C LEU A 661 -12.99 -8.41 -15.24
N LEU A 662 -13.13 -9.08 -14.09
CA LEU A 662 -14.15 -10.11 -13.86
C LEU A 662 -15.56 -9.52 -13.77
N GLY A 663 -15.69 -8.23 -13.43
CA GLY A 663 -16.98 -7.56 -13.27
C GLY A 663 -17.82 -8.12 -12.12
N ILE A 664 -17.15 -8.61 -11.08
CA ILE A 664 -17.74 -9.17 -9.84
C ILE A 664 -17.45 -8.18 -8.70
N ALA A 665 -18.33 -8.06 -7.71
CA ALA A 665 -18.07 -7.18 -6.56
C ALA A 665 -17.02 -7.79 -5.61
N LYS A 666 -16.16 -6.95 -4.98
CA LYS A 666 -15.15 -7.40 -3.98
C LYS A 666 -15.75 -8.34 -2.91
N PRO A 667 -16.90 -8.03 -2.25
CA PRO A 667 -17.51 -8.93 -1.26
C PRO A 667 -17.89 -10.31 -1.82
N THR A 668 -18.30 -10.37 -3.09
CA THR A 668 -18.62 -11.65 -3.74
C THR A 668 -17.37 -12.49 -3.96
N MET A 669 -16.23 -11.87 -4.31
CA MET A 669 -14.96 -12.59 -4.41
C MET A 669 -14.45 -13.07 -3.05
N GLU A 670 -14.61 -12.26 -1.99
CA GLU A 670 -14.26 -12.64 -0.61
C GLU A 670 -15.03 -13.89 -0.15
N LEU A 671 -16.34 -13.94 -0.44
CA LEU A 671 -17.18 -15.12 -0.15
C LEU A 671 -16.70 -16.36 -0.91
N LEU A 672 -16.40 -16.23 -2.21
CA LEU A 672 -15.91 -17.35 -3.02
C LEU A 672 -14.62 -17.94 -2.43
N VAL A 673 -13.65 -17.06 -2.12
CA VAL A 673 -12.36 -17.46 -1.54
C VAL A 673 -12.55 -18.15 -0.18
N ALA A 674 -13.40 -17.59 0.70
CA ALA A 674 -13.65 -18.15 2.03
C ALA A 674 -14.25 -19.57 1.95
N GLU A 675 -15.17 -19.81 1.02
CA GLU A 675 -15.77 -21.12 0.81
C GLU A 675 -14.78 -22.11 0.19
N LEU A 676 -13.94 -21.69 -0.77
CA LEU A 676 -12.90 -22.55 -1.34
C LEU A 676 -11.87 -22.98 -0.30
N ILE A 677 -11.44 -22.07 0.59
CA ILE A 677 -10.53 -22.39 1.71
C ILE A 677 -11.21 -23.36 2.68
N THR A 678 -12.50 -23.18 2.96
CA THR A 678 -13.23 -24.11 3.83
C THR A 678 -13.32 -25.50 3.21
N THR A 679 -13.60 -25.58 1.90
CA THR A 679 -13.63 -26.86 1.18
C THR A 679 -12.26 -27.53 1.12
N SER A 680 -11.18 -26.78 0.94
CA SER A 680 -9.83 -27.37 0.85
C SER A 680 -9.41 -28.06 2.15
N ILE A 681 -9.83 -27.52 3.28
CA ILE A 681 -9.63 -28.12 4.60
C ILE A 681 -10.55 -29.32 4.79
N ARG A 682 -11.83 -29.20 4.44
CA ARG A 682 -12.81 -30.30 4.52
C ARG A 682 -12.39 -31.53 3.71
N LEU A 683 -11.81 -31.33 2.53
CA LEU A 683 -11.34 -32.39 1.64
C LEU A 683 -9.89 -32.84 1.91
N ASP A 684 -9.23 -32.29 2.92
CA ASP A 684 -7.84 -32.57 3.30
C ASP A 684 -6.88 -32.53 2.10
N ILE A 685 -6.85 -31.41 1.39
CA ILE A 685 -5.91 -31.21 0.25
C ILE A 685 -4.45 -31.39 0.71
N THR A 686 -4.13 -31.05 1.96
CA THR A 686 -2.81 -31.28 2.56
C THR A 686 -2.43 -32.76 2.54
N GLY A 687 -3.31 -33.62 3.04
CA GLY A 687 -3.09 -35.07 3.01
C GLY A 687 -2.95 -35.61 1.59
N GLN A 688 -3.72 -35.08 0.63
CA GLN A 688 -3.61 -35.45 -0.79
C GLN A 688 -2.25 -35.03 -1.38
N LEU A 689 -1.78 -33.81 -1.07
CA LEU A 689 -0.46 -33.32 -1.47
C LEU A 689 0.64 -34.22 -0.89
N VAL A 690 0.62 -34.49 0.42
CA VAL A 690 1.61 -35.35 1.09
C VAL A 690 1.68 -36.72 0.42
N LYS A 691 0.52 -37.34 0.17
CA LYS A 691 0.46 -38.67 -0.47
C LYS A 691 1.05 -38.67 -1.87
N ILE A 692 0.66 -37.72 -2.72
CA ILE A 692 1.10 -37.67 -4.13
C ILE A 692 2.58 -37.30 -4.25
N LEU A 693 3.11 -36.48 -3.34
CA LEU A 693 4.52 -36.11 -3.29
C LEU A 693 5.39 -37.31 -2.86
N ALA A 694 4.95 -38.05 -1.83
CA ALA A 694 5.65 -39.20 -1.25
C ALA A 694 5.64 -40.47 -2.12
N ASP A 695 4.55 -40.75 -2.85
CA ASP A 695 4.34 -42.06 -3.52
C ASP A 695 5.30 -42.32 -4.72
N ASN A 696 6.20 -41.40 -5.10
CA ASN A 696 6.93 -41.50 -6.37
C ASN A 696 8.38 -40.97 -6.33
N GLU A 697 9.17 -41.31 -5.30
CA GLU A 697 10.61 -41.05 -5.26
C GLU A 697 11.39 -42.05 -6.16
N GLN A 698 11.95 -41.57 -7.27
CA GLN A 698 13.02 -42.28 -8.00
C GLN A 698 14.37 -41.78 -7.50
N VAL A 699 15.20 -42.70 -7.01
CA VAL A 699 16.56 -42.42 -6.54
C VAL A 699 17.44 -42.00 -7.74
N GLY A 700 18.03 -40.79 -7.71
CA GLY A 700 19.06 -40.37 -8.67
C GLY A 700 18.75 -39.17 -9.61
N LEU A 701 17.67 -38.41 -9.42
CA LEU A 701 17.37 -37.23 -10.26
C LEU A 701 18.09 -35.95 -9.80
N HIS A 702 18.57 -35.14 -10.75
CA HIS A 702 19.14 -33.81 -10.48
C HIS A 702 18.12 -32.87 -9.79
N ARG A 703 18.64 -31.96 -8.95
CA ARG A 703 17.87 -31.04 -8.09
C ARG A 703 16.77 -30.27 -8.85
N ASP A 704 17.12 -29.68 -9.98
CA ASP A 704 16.18 -28.89 -10.79
C ASP A 704 15.05 -29.71 -11.39
N THR A 705 15.38 -30.91 -11.87
CA THR A 705 14.38 -31.83 -12.44
C THR A 705 13.48 -32.42 -11.36
N LYS A 706 13.99 -32.65 -10.14
CA LYS A 706 13.17 -33.04 -8.98
C LYS A 706 12.19 -31.91 -8.60
N ALA A 707 12.68 -30.67 -8.54
CA ALA A 707 11.84 -29.49 -8.27
C ALA A 707 10.72 -29.35 -9.29
N ASP A 708 11.04 -29.42 -10.59
CA ASP A 708 10.05 -29.29 -11.67
C ASP A 708 8.96 -30.37 -11.64
N ARG A 709 9.31 -31.61 -11.23
CA ARG A 709 8.34 -32.69 -11.06
C ARG A 709 7.44 -32.46 -9.85
N GLN A 710 8.01 -32.12 -8.69
CA GLN A 710 7.22 -31.89 -7.47
C GLN A 710 6.29 -30.68 -7.61
N VAL A 711 6.73 -29.62 -8.30
CA VAL A 711 5.88 -28.47 -8.64
C VAL A 711 4.73 -28.89 -9.57
N SER A 712 5.00 -29.71 -10.58
CA SER A 712 3.95 -30.18 -11.50
C SER A 712 2.90 -31.01 -10.76
N ARG A 713 3.33 -31.88 -9.86
CA ARG A 713 2.42 -32.68 -9.01
C ARG A 713 1.56 -31.81 -8.10
N ALA A 714 2.17 -30.83 -7.43
CA ALA A 714 1.44 -29.88 -6.59
C ALA A 714 0.39 -29.10 -7.40
N LEU A 715 0.74 -28.63 -8.60
CA LEU A 715 -0.20 -27.95 -9.50
C LEU A 715 -1.30 -28.87 -10.01
N THR A 716 -1.03 -30.16 -10.24
CA THR A 716 -2.09 -31.13 -10.60
C THR A 716 -3.12 -31.24 -9.48
N VAL A 717 -2.70 -31.39 -8.23
CA VAL A 717 -3.64 -31.52 -7.09
C VAL A 717 -4.48 -30.25 -6.92
N LEU A 718 -3.85 -29.08 -6.94
CA LEU A 718 -4.55 -27.80 -6.83
C LEU A 718 -5.45 -27.55 -8.04
N GLY A 719 -4.96 -27.85 -9.25
CA GLY A 719 -5.69 -27.69 -10.51
C GLY A 719 -6.92 -28.58 -10.58
N ASP A 720 -6.80 -29.85 -10.19
CA ASP A 720 -7.92 -30.79 -10.12
C ASP A 720 -8.97 -30.34 -9.11
N PHE A 721 -8.54 -29.81 -7.96
CA PHE A 721 -9.46 -29.22 -7.00
C PHE A 721 -10.19 -28.00 -7.57
N VAL A 722 -9.49 -27.04 -8.18
CA VAL A 722 -10.11 -25.83 -8.74
C VAL A 722 -11.04 -26.15 -9.91
N ALA A 723 -10.67 -27.11 -10.76
CA ALA A 723 -11.46 -27.52 -11.92
C ALA A 723 -12.71 -28.34 -11.54
N TRP A 724 -12.62 -29.20 -10.52
CA TRP A 724 -13.69 -30.16 -10.23
C TRP A 724 -14.32 -30.01 -8.84
N LEU A 725 -13.83 -29.09 -8.01
CA LEU A 725 -14.32 -28.79 -6.66
C LEU A 725 -14.42 -30.03 -5.73
N GLY A 726 -13.58 -31.04 -5.99
CA GLY A 726 -13.56 -32.32 -5.28
C GLY A 726 -14.51 -33.40 -5.82
N PHE A 727 -15.36 -33.09 -6.81
CA PHE A 727 -16.32 -34.08 -7.36
C PHE A 727 -15.67 -35.15 -8.25
N LEU A 728 -14.43 -34.94 -8.70
CA LEU A 728 -13.69 -35.94 -9.49
C LEU A 728 -13.47 -37.24 -8.71
N GLN A 729 -13.25 -37.14 -7.39
CA GLN A 729 -13.01 -38.27 -6.49
C GLN A 729 -14.30 -38.99 -6.09
N ILE A 730 -15.47 -38.38 -6.35
CA ILE A 730 -16.79 -38.93 -6.05
C ILE A 730 -17.27 -39.73 -7.26
N ASN A 731 -17.80 -40.93 -7.01
CA ASN A 731 -18.41 -41.77 -8.05
C ASN A 731 -19.53 -40.98 -8.77
N GLU A 732 -19.56 -41.07 -10.10
CA GLU A 732 -20.52 -40.36 -10.95
C GLU A 732 -21.97 -40.45 -10.46
N ALA A 733 -22.42 -41.62 -9.98
CA ALA A 733 -23.78 -41.84 -9.51
C ALA A 733 -24.17 -40.97 -8.28
N LEU A 734 -23.20 -40.60 -7.45
CA LEU A 734 -23.39 -39.82 -6.22
C LEU A 734 -23.22 -38.32 -6.44
N ARG A 735 -22.85 -37.90 -7.65
CA ARG A 735 -22.70 -36.48 -7.97
C ARG A 735 -24.06 -35.78 -8.08
N PRO A 736 -24.12 -34.46 -7.87
CA PRO A 736 -25.31 -33.65 -8.13
C PRO A 736 -25.83 -33.76 -9.57
N ASP A 737 -27.14 -33.53 -9.75
CA ASP A 737 -27.77 -33.53 -11.07
C ASP A 737 -27.40 -32.25 -11.84
N SER A 738 -27.03 -32.39 -13.12
CA SER A 738 -26.80 -31.24 -13.99
C SER A 738 -28.10 -30.52 -14.30
N ARG A 739 -28.09 -29.19 -14.18
CA ARG A 739 -29.25 -28.33 -14.53
C ARG A 739 -29.37 -28.11 -16.04
N ILE A 740 -28.29 -28.33 -16.79
CA ILE A 740 -28.23 -28.05 -18.23
C ILE A 740 -28.32 -29.35 -19.05
N ASN A 741 -27.66 -30.42 -18.61
CA ASN A 741 -27.78 -31.76 -19.14
C ASN A 741 -28.78 -32.55 -18.32
N ARG A 742 -30.07 -32.27 -18.53
CA ARG A 742 -31.17 -32.91 -17.78
C ARG A 742 -31.05 -34.44 -17.87
N GLY A 743 -30.99 -35.10 -16.71
CA GLY A 743 -30.86 -36.57 -16.60
C GLY A 743 -29.43 -37.08 -16.47
N TYR A 744 -28.42 -36.22 -16.60
CA TYR A 744 -27.02 -36.55 -16.33
C TYR A 744 -26.53 -35.87 -15.05
N LYS A 745 -25.48 -36.43 -14.46
CA LYS A 745 -24.80 -35.87 -13.30
C LYS A 745 -23.77 -34.82 -13.73
N ILE A 746 -23.39 -33.91 -12.83
CA ILE A 746 -22.35 -32.92 -13.13
C ILE A 746 -21.03 -33.60 -13.49
N PHE A 747 -20.32 -33.04 -14.48
CA PHE A 747 -19.04 -33.57 -14.97
C PHE A 747 -19.12 -35.02 -15.49
N ALA A 748 -20.33 -35.53 -15.77
CA ALA A 748 -20.50 -36.77 -16.50
C ALA A 748 -20.00 -36.58 -17.92
N GLN A 749 -19.47 -37.65 -18.52
CA GLN A 749 -19.14 -37.63 -19.94
C GLN A 749 -20.44 -37.38 -20.71
N SER A 750 -20.49 -36.29 -21.48
CA SER A 750 -21.63 -36.02 -22.36
C SER A 750 -21.92 -37.28 -23.18
N PRO A 751 -23.19 -37.69 -23.33
CA PRO A 751 -23.51 -38.78 -24.22
C PRO A 751 -22.99 -38.39 -25.59
N THR A 752 -21.99 -39.11 -26.08
CA THR A 752 -21.57 -39.03 -27.47
C THR A 752 -22.85 -39.16 -28.28
N SER A 753 -23.20 -38.15 -29.08
CA SER A 753 -24.25 -38.27 -30.08
C SER A 753 -23.74 -39.24 -31.14
N ALA A 754 -23.75 -40.52 -30.79
CA ALA A 754 -23.34 -41.63 -31.60
C ALA A 754 -24.19 -42.80 -31.12
N SER A 755 -25.10 -43.22 -31.99
CA SER A 755 -25.45 -44.64 -32.12
C SER A 755 -24.22 -45.52 -31.83
N PRO A 756 -24.36 -46.68 -31.17
CA PRO A 756 -23.22 -47.48 -30.74
C PRO A 756 -22.24 -47.70 -31.89
N LEU A 757 -21.12 -46.98 -31.84
CA LEU A 757 -20.07 -46.99 -32.86
C LEU A 757 -19.31 -48.30 -32.70
N GLY A 758 -19.63 -49.28 -33.56
CA GLY A 758 -18.75 -50.43 -33.80
C GLY A 758 -17.36 -49.94 -34.25
N ALA A 759 -16.33 -50.72 -33.93
CA ALA A 759 -14.90 -50.40 -34.02
C ALA A 759 -14.32 -50.00 -35.40
N SER A 760 -15.14 -49.65 -36.40
CA SER A 760 -14.72 -49.45 -37.79
C SER A 760 -15.19 -48.15 -38.47
N GLN A 761 -15.85 -47.21 -37.77
CA GLN A 761 -16.20 -45.91 -38.36
C GLN A 761 -15.28 -44.78 -37.90
N ARG A 762 -14.52 -44.25 -38.85
CA ARG A 762 -13.56 -43.14 -38.71
C ARG A 762 -14.22 -41.88 -38.12
N LEU A 763 -13.41 -41.11 -37.40
CA LEU A 763 -13.66 -39.74 -36.88
C LEU A 763 -13.89 -38.70 -38.01
N THR A 764 -14.77 -38.98 -38.99
CA THR A 764 -14.97 -38.14 -40.18
C THR A 764 -16.31 -37.41 -40.22
N LYS A 765 -17.16 -37.55 -39.20
CA LYS A 765 -18.44 -36.84 -39.12
C LYS A 765 -18.62 -36.14 -37.78
N LEU A 766 -18.61 -34.81 -37.81
CA LEU A 766 -19.05 -33.96 -36.70
C LEU A 766 -20.57 -34.03 -36.59
N ALA A 767 -21.10 -33.88 -35.37
CA ALA A 767 -22.54 -33.80 -35.13
C ALA A 767 -23.15 -32.59 -35.87
N LEU A 768 -24.41 -32.72 -36.33
CA LEU A 768 -25.12 -31.68 -37.11
C LEU A 768 -25.36 -30.39 -36.32
N THR A 769 -25.36 -30.46 -34.99
CA THR A 769 -25.45 -29.31 -34.08
C THR A 769 -24.19 -29.25 -33.22
N PRO A 770 -23.44 -28.13 -33.23
CA PRO A 770 -22.27 -27.98 -32.37
C PRO A 770 -22.71 -28.00 -30.90
N THR A 771 -22.25 -28.99 -30.14
CA THR A 771 -22.46 -29.01 -28.69
C THR A 771 -21.50 -28.02 -28.03
N ASN A 772 -22.04 -27.06 -27.28
CA ASN A 772 -21.22 -26.12 -26.54
C ASN A 772 -20.74 -26.77 -25.23
N ASN A 773 -19.74 -27.65 -25.36
CA ASN A 773 -19.17 -28.40 -24.23
C ASN A 773 -18.63 -27.46 -23.14
N THR A 774 -18.09 -26.30 -23.54
CA THR A 774 -17.62 -25.27 -22.59
C THR A 774 -18.76 -24.73 -21.74
N ALA A 775 -19.91 -24.43 -22.33
CA ALA A 775 -21.09 -24.01 -21.57
C ALA A 775 -21.54 -25.11 -20.61
N PHE A 776 -21.58 -26.37 -21.04
CA PHE A 776 -21.93 -27.48 -20.16
C PHE A 776 -21.01 -27.57 -18.95
N TYR A 777 -19.70 -27.50 -19.16
CA TYR A 777 -18.72 -27.49 -18.08
C TYR A 777 -18.93 -26.30 -17.12
N ILE A 778 -19.10 -25.07 -17.63
CA ILE A 778 -19.25 -23.88 -16.77
C ILE A 778 -20.50 -23.99 -15.89
N TYR A 779 -21.64 -24.41 -16.45
CA TYR A 779 -22.87 -24.53 -15.68
C TYR A 779 -22.84 -25.70 -14.70
N ASP A 780 -22.20 -26.82 -15.06
CA ASP A 780 -21.95 -27.93 -14.13
C ASP A 780 -21.03 -27.50 -12.99
N TRP A 781 -19.99 -26.71 -13.28
CA TRP A 781 -19.10 -26.14 -12.27
C TRP A 781 -19.85 -25.21 -11.32
N LEU A 782 -20.75 -24.36 -11.83
CA LEU A 782 -21.59 -23.50 -10.99
C LEU A 782 -22.51 -24.32 -10.08
N VAL A 783 -23.17 -25.35 -10.60
CA VAL A 783 -24.01 -26.25 -9.78
C VAL A 783 -23.15 -26.96 -8.73
N GLY A 784 -21.97 -27.46 -9.12
CA GLY A 784 -20.99 -28.05 -8.21
C GLY A 784 -20.56 -27.09 -7.11
N LEU A 785 -20.31 -25.82 -7.43
CA LEU A 785 -19.98 -24.78 -6.45
C LEU A 785 -21.11 -24.58 -5.43
N GLY A 786 -22.37 -24.50 -5.90
CA GLY A 786 -23.52 -24.36 -5.02
C GLY A 786 -23.65 -25.50 -4.01
N GLU A 787 -23.54 -26.74 -4.49
CA GLU A 787 -23.60 -27.94 -3.64
C GLU A 787 -22.37 -28.05 -2.71
N MET A 788 -21.19 -27.68 -3.19
CA MET A 788 -19.96 -27.64 -2.38
C MET A 788 -20.11 -26.70 -1.18
N ILE A 789 -20.71 -25.52 -1.38
CA ILE A 789 -20.95 -24.55 -0.30
C ILE A 789 -21.93 -25.11 0.74
N ILE A 790 -22.97 -25.82 0.31
CA ILE A 790 -23.92 -26.47 1.20
C ILE A 790 -23.22 -27.58 2.00
N HIS A 791 -22.37 -28.39 1.35
CA HIS A 791 -21.58 -29.44 2.02
C HIS A 791 -20.53 -28.90 3.01
N ASN A 792 -20.24 -27.60 3.02
CA ASN A 792 -19.32 -26.99 4.00
C ASN A 792 -19.99 -26.70 5.35
N GLU A 793 -21.28 -27.00 5.52
CA GLU A 793 -21.97 -26.92 6.81
C GLU A 793 -21.23 -27.73 7.89
N GLY A 794 -20.96 -27.11 9.04
CA GLY A 794 -20.26 -27.73 10.17
C GLY A 794 -18.73 -27.63 10.12
N TYR A 795 -18.15 -27.14 9.02
CA TYR A 795 -16.69 -26.94 8.86
C TYR A 795 -16.29 -25.45 8.99
N SER A 796 -17.09 -24.67 9.73
CA SER A 796 -16.80 -23.25 9.97
C SER A 796 -15.47 -23.07 10.74
N ALA A 797 -14.73 -21.99 10.45
CA ALA A 797 -13.45 -21.74 11.11
C ALA A 797 -13.58 -21.52 12.62
N SER A 798 -14.79 -21.14 13.07
CA SER A 798 -15.14 -20.96 14.48
C SER A 798 -15.08 -22.24 15.33
N SER A 799 -15.12 -23.44 14.71
CA SER A 799 -15.14 -24.72 15.44
C SER A 799 -13.81 -25.07 16.11
N GLU A 800 -12.69 -24.58 15.56
CA GLU A 800 -11.34 -24.80 16.12
C GLU A 800 -11.03 -23.92 17.33
N ILE A 801 -11.81 -22.86 17.54
CA ILE A 801 -11.56 -21.85 18.57
C ILE A 801 -12.30 -22.24 19.87
N ASN A 802 -11.64 -22.09 21.02
CA ASN A 802 -12.26 -22.35 22.33
C ASN A 802 -13.33 -21.29 22.70
N ASP A 803 -14.29 -21.64 23.56
CA ASP A 803 -15.40 -20.76 23.97
C ASP A 803 -14.92 -19.42 24.55
N LEU A 804 -13.90 -19.44 25.41
CA LEU A 804 -13.33 -18.23 25.99
C LEU A 804 -12.81 -17.26 24.91
N HIS A 805 -12.09 -17.79 23.92
CA HIS A 805 -11.57 -16.99 22.81
C HIS A 805 -12.69 -16.51 21.87
N ARG A 806 -13.79 -17.26 21.74
CA ARG A 806 -14.98 -16.81 21.01
C ARG A 806 -15.68 -15.65 21.69
N GLU A 807 -15.84 -15.70 23.02
CA GLU A 807 -16.42 -14.61 23.80
C GLU A 807 -15.56 -13.33 23.71
N GLN A 808 -14.23 -13.48 23.78
CA GLN A 808 -13.29 -12.38 23.56
C GLN A 808 -13.48 -11.75 22.18
N LEU A 809 -13.53 -12.55 21.12
CA LEU A 809 -13.74 -12.06 19.75
C LEU A 809 -15.11 -11.37 19.60
N ALA A 810 -16.16 -11.90 20.23
CA ALA A 810 -17.48 -11.28 20.22
C ALA A 810 -17.48 -9.90 20.90
N ALA A 811 -16.77 -9.74 22.02
CA ALA A 811 -16.61 -8.45 22.70
C ALA A 811 -15.85 -7.43 21.82
N ILE A 812 -14.79 -7.87 21.14
CA ILE A 812 -14.03 -7.03 20.19
C ILE A 812 -14.93 -6.57 19.03
N LEU A 813 -15.75 -7.48 18.47
CA LEU A 813 -16.68 -7.13 17.39
C LEU A 813 -17.74 -6.11 17.83
N ILE A 814 -18.21 -6.19 19.08
CA ILE A 814 -19.12 -5.18 19.64
C ILE A 814 -18.42 -3.82 19.73
N LEU A 815 -17.16 -3.77 20.20
CA LEU A 815 -16.38 -2.53 20.28
C LEU A 815 -16.22 -1.87 18.90
N VAL A 816 -15.91 -2.66 17.86
CA VAL A 816 -15.75 -2.16 16.48
C VAL A 816 -17.09 -1.69 15.87
N LYS A 817 -18.20 -2.35 16.20
CA LYS A 817 -19.54 -2.05 15.65
C LYS A 817 -20.31 -0.97 16.38
N GLN A 818 -19.86 -0.49 17.53
CA GLN A 818 -20.63 0.43 18.38
C GLN A 818 -20.97 1.74 17.64
N ASN A 819 -22.16 1.75 17.02
CA ASN A 819 -22.89 2.97 16.69
C ASN A 819 -23.39 3.53 18.01
N GLN A 820 -22.68 4.52 18.57
CA GLN A 820 -23.25 5.30 19.66
C GLN A 820 -24.54 5.95 19.14
N HIS A 821 -25.66 5.53 19.73
CA HIS A 821 -27.02 5.98 19.44
C HIS A 821 -27.19 7.50 19.56
#